data_AF-A0A8I2FRU3-F1
#
_entry.id   AF-A0A8I2FRU3-F1
#
_cell.length_a   1.000
_cell.length_b   1.000
_cell.length_c   1.000
_cell.angle_alpha   90.00
_cell.angle_beta   90.00
_cell.angle_gamma   90.00
#
_symmetry.space_group_name_H-M   'P 1'
#
loop_
_entity.id
_entity.type
_entity.pdbx_description
1 polymer ?
#
loop_
_entity_poly.entity_id
_entity_poly.type
_entity_poly.pdbx_seq_one_letter_code
_entity_poly.pdbx_strand_id
1 'polypeptide(L)'
;MNKKVFLIVFFLVLILSSNLVSGAIPTQERAALISLYNNTNGDNWTNNSEWKMPPLHTDGFAMPGTEDSWYGIMVSENHVKKIGMVENNLTGSIPPELGNLSNLQDIWLWDNKLTGNIPSELGNLINLSWLYLWDNQLTGSIPSELGNLTLLSRLILSGNQLTGNIPSELGNLINLSWLDLDGNQLIGSIPNSLTNLTNLDTTDISYNALYTNDDTLRTFLNRKDPGWEDTQTIAPTNISAAAISSSSIRVSWTPITFNWSPGGYKVYYSITSGGPWTYSGMTTSKYTYANYYDVTGLNSGMIYYFVVKTQTNPHYYNDNTVVSEYSEEASATTGLLEEKDPPFGSFDTPIHGSTVYSSIPVTGWALDDYGIDSVKIYRKQGNTLVYIGDGVFVEGARPDVADAYPSYPNNTKAGWGYMMLTNFLPNSGNGTFVIHAVVTDVVGKTTTLGTKTIHCDNANAVEPFGAIDTPTQGGIATGSSFINWGWVLTPQPNSIPTDGSTINVWVDGINIGHPTYNIYRPDIATLFPGYANSDGAVGYFYLDTTQYENGVHTIQWTVTDSGSNTDGIGSRYFTIQNTGSPMSGMQVAYSKMEGNKKKYYQLFQISEIPIIDWEPIKIKKGFREDCQYRVVNIDESSIFNIKIKELELIEVELSNESQLIEGYTIVGNQLRPLPIGSTLDNKTSKFYWQPGPGFVGYYHFVFIETDKDGKVSKKNIIVRIEPKFLKSKQ
;
A
#
# COMPACT_ATOMS: atom_id res chain seq x y z
N MET A 1 -62.27 21.82 -73.75
CA MET A 1 -61.74 20.51 -74.19
C MET A 1 -60.27 20.74 -74.57
N ASN A 2 -59.23 20.32 -73.86
CA ASN A 2 -59.14 19.47 -72.67
C ASN A 2 -58.08 20.01 -71.70
N LYS A 3 -58.55 20.72 -70.67
CA LYS A 3 -57.89 20.95 -69.37
C LYS A 3 -57.84 19.65 -68.51
N LYS A 4 -57.70 18.48 -69.15
CA LYS A 4 -57.67 17.16 -68.48
C LYS A 4 -56.32 16.44 -68.59
N VAL A 5 -55.31 17.05 -69.21
CA VAL A 5 -53.96 16.43 -69.31
C VAL A 5 -52.92 17.15 -68.44
N PHE A 6 -53.13 18.43 -68.09
CA PHE A 6 -52.19 19.15 -67.20
C PHE A 6 -52.46 18.92 -65.70
N LEU A 7 -53.62 18.37 -65.34
CA LEU A 7 -53.95 18.02 -63.94
C LEU A 7 -53.55 16.59 -63.57
N ILE A 8 -53.09 15.77 -64.53
CA ILE A 8 -52.65 14.38 -64.27
C ILE A 8 -51.13 14.30 -64.11
N VAL A 9 -50.36 15.27 -64.62
CA VAL A 9 -48.90 15.31 -64.40
C VAL A 9 -48.53 16.08 -63.13
N PHE A 10 -49.41 16.96 -62.61
CA PHE A 10 -49.19 17.62 -61.31
C PHE A 10 -49.73 16.83 -60.10
N PHE A 11 -50.56 15.82 -60.33
CA PHE A 11 -51.00 14.86 -59.29
C PHE A 11 -50.18 13.56 -59.25
N LEU A 12 -49.26 13.37 -60.20
CA LEU A 12 -48.28 12.26 -60.20
C LEU A 12 -46.88 12.67 -59.69
N VAL A 13 -46.69 13.94 -59.31
CA VAL A 13 -45.47 14.45 -58.63
C VAL A 13 -45.75 14.77 -57.14
N LEU A 14 -46.95 14.45 -56.64
CA LEU A 14 -47.34 14.63 -55.24
C LEU A 14 -47.89 13.35 -54.59
N ILE A 15 -47.59 12.19 -55.18
CA ILE A 15 -47.67 10.85 -54.56
C ILE A 15 -46.36 10.13 -54.87
N LEU A 16 -45.27 10.62 -54.30
CA LEU A 16 -44.00 9.88 -54.10
C LEU A 16 -43.24 10.47 -52.88
N SER A 17 -43.97 11.08 -51.94
CA SER A 17 -43.52 11.13 -50.54
C SER A 17 -43.91 9.78 -49.94
N SER A 18 -42.95 9.07 -49.34
CA SER A 18 -43.02 7.69 -48.86
C SER A 18 -43.01 6.60 -49.95
N ASN A 19 -41.91 6.50 -50.69
CA ASN A 19 -41.35 5.15 -50.81
C ASN A 19 -40.86 4.78 -49.41
N LEU A 20 -41.75 4.17 -48.62
CA LEU A 20 -41.31 3.22 -47.61
C LEU A 20 -40.50 2.19 -48.38
N VAL A 21 -39.17 2.35 -48.39
CA VAL A 21 -38.30 1.21 -48.68
C VAL A 21 -38.68 0.20 -47.60
N SER A 22 -39.34 -0.88 -48.00
CA SER A 22 -39.77 -1.93 -47.09
C SER A 22 -38.55 -2.36 -46.27
N GLY A 23 -38.58 -2.15 -44.95
CA GLY A 23 -37.47 -2.47 -44.05
C GLY A 23 -36.63 -1.30 -43.52
N ALA A 24 -36.83 -0.05 -43.98
CA ALA A 24 -36.03 1.10 -43.52
C ALA A 24 -36.46 1.64 -42.14
N ILE A 25 -35.47 2.01 -41.32
CA ILE A 25 -35.70 2.68 -40.03
C ILE A 25 -36.20 4.13 -40.19
N PRO A 26 -36.85 4.73 -39.18
CA PRO A 26 -37.25 6.14 -39.21
C PRO A 26 -36.10 7.09 -39.53
N THR A 27 -36.38 8.16 -40.28
CA THR A 27 -35.36 9.16 -40.69
C THR A 27 -34.62 9.78 -39.51
N GLN A 28 -35.29 9.98 -38.37
CA GLN A 28 -34.66 10.51 -37.17
C GLN A 28 -33.67 9.53 -36.54
N GLU A 29 -33.97 8.22 -36.58
CA GLU A 29 -33.04 7.19 -36.10
C GLU A 29 -31.82 7.09 -37.01
N ARG A 30 -32.04 7.11 -38.33
CA ARG A 30 -30.95 7.16 -39.30
C ARG A 30 -30.06 8.39 -39.10
N ALA A 31 -30.65 9.57 -38.86
CA ALA A 31 -29.90 10.79 -38.56
C ALA A 31 -29.06 10.65 -37.28
N ALA A 32 -29.59 10.02 -36.23
CA ALA A 32 -28.86 9.77 -35.00
C ALA A 32 -27.66 8.82 -35.20
N LEU A 33 -27.83 7.75 -36.00
CA LEU A 33 -26.72 6.87 -36.37
C LEU A 33 -25.64 7.59 -37.18
N ILE A 34 -26.03 8.44 -38.12
CA ILE A 34 -25.10 9.28 -38.89
C ILE A 34 -24.36 10.27 -37.98
N SER A 35 -25.06 10.88 -37.02
CA SER A 35 -24.43 11.73 -36.00
C SER A 35 -23.42 10.93 -35.18
N LEU A 36 -23.72 9.70 -34.77
CA LEU A 36 -22.76 8.82 -34.10
C LEU A 36 -21.50 8.61 -34.96
N TYR A 37 -21.68 8.23 -36.22
CA TYR A 37 -20.57 8.05 -37.15
C TYR A 37 -19.70 9.30 -37.27
N ASN A 38 -20.31 10.46 -37.49
CA ASN A 38 -19.57 11.69 -37.72
C ASN A 38 -18.89 12.22 -36.44
N ASN A 39 -19.57 12.15 -35.29
CA ASN A 39 -19.03 12.67 -34.02
C ASN A 39 -17.95 11.80 -33.42
N THR A 40 -17.91 10.50 -33.76
CA THR A 40 -16.91 9.57 -33.21
C THR A 40 -15.86 9.13 -34.24
N ASN A 41 -15.70 9.91 -35.31
CA ASN A 41 -14.67 9.73 -36.34
C ASN A 41 -14.79 8.39 -37.11
N GLY A 42 -15.99 8.09 -37.61
CA GLY A 42 -16.38 6.82 -38.22
C GLY A 42 -15.54 6.35 -39.40
N ASP A 43 -14.89 7.27 -40.12
CA ASP A 43 -13.97 6.91 -41.20
C ASP A 43 -12.71 6.18 -40.68
N ASN A 44 -12.38 6.33 -39.39
CA ASN A 44 -11.18 5.79 -38.75
C ASN A 44 -11.48 4.72 -37.69
N TRP A 45 -12.73 4.26 -37.55
CA TRP A 45 -13.03 3.12 -36.70
C TRP A 45 -12.28 1.85 -37.17
N THR A 46 -11.99 0.94 -36.26
CA THR A 46 -11.38 -0.36 -36.60
C THR A 46 -12.25 -1.14 -37.60
N ASN A 47 -13.57 -1.10 -37.38
CA ASN A 47 -14.57 -1.68 -38.24
C ASN A 47 -15.73 -0.70 -38.42
N ASN A 48 -15.89 -0.25 -39.66
CA ASN A 48 -17.01 0.58 -40.13
C ASN A 48 -17.71 -0.06 -41.32
N SER A 49 -17.64 -1.39 -41.43
CA SER A 49 -18.20 -2.14 -42.56
C SER A 49 -19.68 -1.82 -42.75
N GLU A 50 -20.09 -1.77 -44.02
CA GLU A 50 -21.47 -1.53 -44.47
C GLU A 50 -22.02 -0.10 -44.26
N TRP A 51 -21.42 0.73 -43.40
CA TRP A 51 -21.89 2.12 -43.18
C TRP A 51 -21.85 2.99 -44.45
N LYS A 52 -20.83 2.80 -45.29
CA LYS A 52 -20.63 3.51 -46.57
C LYS A 52 -20.56 2.55 -47.77
N MET A 53 -21.32 1.44 -47.74
CA MET A 53 -21.40 0.52 -48.89
C MET A 53 -22.18 1.14 -50.06
N PRO A 54 -21.60 1.22 -51.29
CA PRO A 54 -22.32 1.72 -52.46
C PRO A 54 -23.46 0.80 -52.94
N PRO A 55 -24.52 1.34 -53.58
CA PRO A 55 -24.73 2.76 -53.88
C PRO A 55 -25.03 3.58 -52.62
N LEU A 56 -24.55 4.82 -52.59
CA LEU A 56 -24.76 5.73 -51.46
C LEU A 56 -26.04 6.54 -51.63
N HIS A 57 -26.73 6.79 -50.53
CA HIS A 57 -27.82 7.74 -50.42
C HIS A 57 -27.29 9.19 -50.41
N THR A 58 -28.18 10.18 -50.53
CA THR A 58 -27.81 11.60 -50.58
C THR A 58 -27.17 12.13 -49.30
N ASP A 59 -27.30 11.40 -48.19
CA ASP A 59 -26.62 11.69 -46.92
C ASP A 59 -25.16 11.18 -46.88
N GLY A 60 -24.71 10.46 -47.91
CA GLY A 60 -23.35 9.93 -48.02
C GLY A 60 -23.14 8.56 -47.38
N PHE A 61 -24.20 7.90 -46.92
CA PHE A 61 -24.16 6.56 -46.30
C PHE A 61 -24.87 5.52 -47.16
N ALA A 62 -24.74 4.22 -46.83
CA ALA A 62 -25.42 3.14 -47.56
C ALA A 62 -26.95 3.34 -47.59
N MET A 63 -27.63 2.87 -48.65
CA MET A 63 -29.06 3.14 -48.90
C MET A 63 -29.98 2.88 -47.69
N PRO A 64 -31.07 3.65 -47.48
CA PRO A 64 -32.08 3.35 -46.48
C PRO A 64 -32.62 1.92 -46.62
N GLY A 65 -32.80 1.21 -45.51
CA GLY A 65 -33.15 -0.21 -45.47
C GLY A 65 -31.95 -1.15 -45.33
N THR A 66 -30.72 -0.62 -45.28
CA THR A 66 -29.49 -1.41 -45.06
C THR A 66 -28.95 -1.29 -43.65
N GLU A 67 -29.59 -0.51 -42.77
CA GLU A 67 -29.03 -0.17 -41.45
C GLU A 67 -28.82 -1.39 -40.55
N ASP A 68 -29.57 -2.48 -40.74
CA ASP A 68 -29.36 -3.74 -40.01
C ASP A 68 -28.06 -4.47 -40.42
N SER A 69 -27.48 -4.14 -41.57
CA SER A 69 -26.16 -4.65 -41.96
C SER A 69 -25.01 -3.76 -41.49
N TRP A 70 -25.30 -2.54 -41.01
CA TRP A 70 -24.26 -1.61 -40.55
C TRP A 70 -23.56 -2.22 -39.34
N TYR A 71 -22.22 -2.27 -39.38
CA TYR A 71 -21.47 -2.88 -38.29
C TYR A 71 -21.85 -2.26 -36.94
N GLY A 72 -22.20 -3.13 -35.99
CA GLY A 72 -22.59 -2.75 -34.64
C GLY A 72 -24.05 -2.32 -34.48
N ILE A 73 -24.85 -2.26 -35.54
CA ILE A 73 -26.27 -1.89 -35.47
C ILE A 73 -27.13 -3.16 -35.52
N MET A 74 -28.18 -3.20 -34.70
CA MET A 74 -29.25 -4.20 -34.82
C MET A 74 -30.58 -3.49 -34.94
N VAL A 75 -31.34 -3.86 -35.96
CA VAL A 75 -32.68 -3.36 -36.25
C VAL A 75 -33.68 -4.48 -36.07
N SER A 76 -34.78 -4.20 -35.36
CA SER A 76 -35.93 -5.10 -35.30
C SER A 76 -37.20 -4.28 -35.37
N GLU A 77 -38.21 -4.79 -36.09
CA GLU A 77 -39.48 -4.10 -36.34
C GLU A 77 -39.29 -2.70 -36.95
N ASN A 78 -38.27 -2.56 -37.81
CA ASN A 78 -37.84 -1.29 -38.42
C ASN A 78 -37.37 -0.23 -37.41
N HIS A 79 -36.88 -0.62 -36.24
CA HIS A 79 -36.32 0.30 -35.25
C HIS A 79 -34.96 -0.18 -34.77
N VAL A 80 -34.04 0.76 -34.51
CA VAL A 80 -32.74 0.43 -33.89
C VAL A 80 -32.97 -0.07 -32.47
N LYS A 81 -32.50 -1.29 -32.17
CA LYS A 81 -32.59 -1.93 -30.85
C LYS A 81 -31.25 -1.95 -30.12
N LYS A 82 -30.15 -1.99 -30.85
CA LYS A 82 -28.80 -2.05 -30.26
C LYS A 82 -27.78 -1.28 -31.07
N ILE A 83 -26.87 -0.62 -30.35
CA ILE A 83 -25.61 -0.09 -30.86
C ILE A 83 -24.48 -0.79 -30.09
N GLY A 84 -23.62 -1.53 -30.79
CA GLY A 84 -22.50 -2.27 -30.21
C GLY A 84 -21.21 -2.04 -31.00
N MET A 85 -20.40 -1.10 -30.54
CA MET A 85 -19.12 -0.70 -31.15
C MET A 85 -17.98 -0.80 -30.12
N VAL A 86 -17.80 -2.01 -29.61
CA VAL A 86 -16.80 -2.35 -28.59
C VAL A 86 -15.40 -2.39 -29.19
N GLU A 87 -14.39 -1.87 -28.48
CA GLU A 87 -12.97 -1.96 -28.90
C GLU A 87 -12.73 -1.44 -30.33
N ASN A 88 -13.48 -0.42 -30.75
CA ASN A 88 -13.58 -0.03 -32.16
C ASN A 88 -12.87 1.29 -32.50
N ASN A 89 -12.04 1.79 -31.58
CA ASN A 89 -11.28 3.04 -31.72
C ASN A 89 -12.16 4.29 -31.96
N LEU A 90 -13.37 4.33 -31.42
CA LEU A 90 -14.22 5.53 -31.47
C LEU A 90 -13.51 6.69 -30.75
N THR A 91 -13.41 7.85 -31.39
CA THR A 91 -12.79 9.07 -30.85
C THR A 91 -13.70 10.27 -31.06
N GLY A 92 -13.86 11.14 -30.07
CA GLY A 92 -14.81 12.27 -30.12
C GLY A 92 -15.90 12.09 -29.06
N SER A 93 -17.05 12.74 -29.19
CA SER A 93 -18.10 12.72 -28.15
C SER A 93 -19.30 11.86 -28.53
N ILE A 94 -20.01 11.35 -27.52
CA ILE A 94 -21.32 10.73 -27.71
C ILE A 94 -22.32 11.83 -28.14
N PRO A 95 -22.97 11.72 -29.31
CA PRO A 95 -23.88 12.77 -29.77
C PRO A 95 -25.22 12.75 -29.01
N PRO A 96 -25.77 13.92 -28.63
CA PRO A 96 -27.07 14.01 -27.97
C PRO A 96 -28.22 13.46 -28.84
N GLU A 97 -28.06 13.44 -30.17
CA GLU A 97 -29.04 12.88 -31.09
C GLU A 97 -29.33 11.40 -30.86
N LEU A 98 -28.43 10.65 -30.18
CA LEU A 98 -28.72 9.27 -29.77
C LEU A 98 -29.97 9.18 -28.89
N GLY A 99 -30.31 10.24 -28.14
CA GLY A 99 -31.54 10.31 -27.36
C GLY A 99 -32.83 10.22 -28.18
N ASN A 100 -32.75 10.33 -29.52
CA ASN A 100 -33.89 10.16 -30.42
C ASN A 100 -34.22 8.69 -30.74
N LEU A 101 -33.38 7.74 -30.33
CA LEU A 101 -33.58 6.31 -30.58
C LEU A 101 -34.52 5.68 -29.54
N SER A 102 -35.77 6.14 -29.46
CA SER A 102 -36.70 5.79 -28.37
C SER A 102 -36.96 4.28 -28.18
N ASN A 103 -36.65 3.46 -29.18
CA ASN A 103 -36.79 2.00 -29.16
C ASN A 103 -35.51 1.24 -28.78
N LEU A 104 -34.41 1.97 -28.54
CA LEU A 104 -33.11 1.39 -28.24
C LEU A 104 -33.13 0.69 -26.88
N GLN A 105 -32.54 -0.50 -26.83
CA GLN A 105 -32.46 -1.36 -25.66
C GLN A 105 -31.03 -1.45 -25.16
N ASP A 106 -30.05 -1.48 -26.05
CA ASP A 106 -28.66 -1.72 -25.70
C ASP A 106 -27.70 -0.69 -26.32
N ILE A 107 -26.85 -0.08 -25.49
CA ILE A 107 -25.69 0.72 -25.92
C ILE A 107 -24.42 0.10 -25.36
N TRP A 108 -23.56 -0.46 -26.23
CA TRP A 108 -22.25 -0.98 -25.87
C TRP A 108 -21.15 -0.21 -26.61
N LEU A 109 -20.51 0.72 -25.91
CA LEU A 109 -19.45 1.59 -26.45
C LEU A 109 -18.16 1.55 -25.61
N TRP A 110 -17.99 0.50 -24.82
CA TRP A 110 -16.83 0.33 -23.93
C TRP A 110 -15.53 0.02 -24.68
N ASP A 111 -14.40 0.25 -24.00
CA ASP A 111 -13.04 0.16 -24.55
C ASP A 111 -12.85 1.00 -25.82
N ASN A 112 -13.11 2.29 -25.69
CA ASN A 112 -12.92 3.26 -26.77
C ASN A 112 -12.17 4.51 -26.25
N LYS A 113 -12.13 5.56 -27.06
CA LYS A 113 -11.50 6.85 -26.74
C LYS A 113 -12.53 7.97 -26.80
N LEU A 114 -13.76 7.69 -26.37
CA LEU A 114 -14.83 8.68 -26.32
C LEU A 114 -14.51 9.72 -25.24
N THR A 115 -14.76 10.98 -25.55
CA THR A 115 -14.44 12.16 -24.75
C THR A 115 -15.69 13.01 -24.53
N GLY A 116 -15.60 14.03 -23.69
CA GLY A 116 -16.74 14.91 -23.38
C GLY A 116 -17.74 14.25 -22.44
N ASN A 117 -18.89 14.89 -22.27
CA ASN A 117 -19.86 14.47 -21.26
C ASN A 117 -20.77 13.35 -21.76
N ILE A 118 -21.33 12.57 -20.83
CA ILE A 118 -22.51 11.74 -21.10
C ILE A 118 -23.69 12.70 -21.38
N PRO A 119 -24.34 12.66 -22.56
CA PRO A 119 -25.46 13.55 -22.87
C PRO A 119 -26.68 13.26 -21.99
N SER A 120 -27.30 14.31 -21.43
CA SER A 120 -28.56 14.19 -20.66
C SER A 120 -29.70 13.59 -21.49
N GLU A 121 -29.66 13.76 -22.81
CA GLU A 121 -30.64 13.25 -23.76
C GLU A 121 -30.71 11.72 -23.80
N LEU A 122 -29.67 11.02 -23.33
CA LEU A 122 -29.74 9.56 -23.16
C LEU A 122 -30.82 9.15 -22.14
N GLY A 123 -31.22 10.05 -21.24
CA GLY A 123 -32.37 9.85 -20.34
C GLY A 123 -33.73 9.73 -21.04
N ASN A 124 -33.82 10.05 -22.35
CA ASN A 124 -35.03 9.87 -23.15
C ASN A 124 -35.24 8.42 -23.63
N LEU A 125 -34.23 7.56 -23.48
CA LEU A 125 -34.23 6.18 -23.98
C LEU A 125 -34.97 5.23 -23.04
N ILE A 126 -36.26 5.46 -22.79
CA ILE A 126 -37.06 4.76 -21.76
C ILE A 126 -37.09 3.22 -21.89
N ASN A 127 -36.73 2.66 -23.04
CA ASN A 127 -36.63 1.23 -23.31
C ASN A 127 -35.22 0.65 -23.08
N LEU A 128 -34.24 1.48 -22.70
CA LEU A 128 -32.86 1.07 -22.52
C LEU A 128 -32.74 0.12 -21.34
N SER A 129 -32.17 -1.04 -21.62
CA SER A 129 -31.89 -2.11 -20.68
C SER A 129 -30.43 -2.08 -20.25
N TRP A 130 -29.48 -1.92 -21.19
CA TRP A 130 -28.04 -1.92 -20.92
C TRP A 130 -27.35 -0.66 -21.45
N LEU A 131 -26.62 0.03 -20.56
CA LEU A 131 -25.76 1.16 -20.90
C LEU A 131 -24.32 0.87 -20.45
N TYR A 132 -23.44 0.58 -21.40
CA TYR A 132 -22.04 0.23 -21.19
C TYR A 132 -21.12 1.25 -21.84
N LEU A 133 -20.45 2.06 -21.01
CA LEU A 133 -19.56 3.14 -21.43
C LEU A 133 -18.18 3.05 -20.76
N TRP A 134 -17.83 1.92 -20.15
CA TRP A 134 -16.57 1.79 -19.41
C TRP A 134 -15.32 1.90 -20.29
N ASP A 135 -14.18 2.17 -19.67
CA ASP A 135 -12.87 2.32 -20.33
C ASP A 135 -12.94 3.29 -21.52
N ASN A 136 -13.24 4.55 -21.19
CA ASN A 136 -13.30 5.68 -22.09
C ASN A 136 -12.68 6.92 -21.40
N GLN A 137 -12.81 8.09 -22.01
CA GLN A 137 -12.29 9.37 -21.52
C GLN A 137 -13.44 10.35 -21.25
N LEU A 138 -14.60 9.85 -20.83
CA LEU A 138 -15.79 10.68 -20.58
C LEU A 138 -15.59 11.55 -19.34
N THR A 139 -16.00 12.81 -19.44
CA THR A 139 -15.82 13.84 -18.41
C THR A 139 -17.17 14.35 -17.88
N GLY A 140 -17.13 15.29 -16.94
CA GLY A 140 -18.33 15.93 -16.41
C GLY A 140 -19.09 15.04 -15.42
N SER A 141 -20.28 15.45 -15.01
CA SER A 141 -21.10 14.71 -14.04
C SER A 141 -21.94 13.63 -14.71
N ILE A 142 -22.28 12.58 -13.95
CA ILE A 142 -23.34 11.65 -14.34
C ILE A 142 -24.66 12.44 -14.44
N PRO A 143 -25.36 12.45 -15.59
CA PRO A 143 -26.62 13.17 -15.74
C PRO A 143 -27.71 12.58 -14.85
N SER A 144 -28.48 13.43 -14.17
CA SER A 144 -29.60 12.98 -13.33
C SER A 144 -30.75 12.40 -14.17
N GLU A 145 -30.84 12.80 -15.45
CA GLU A 145 -31.82 12.28 -16.41
C GLU A 145 -31.69 10.79 -16.67
N LEU A 146 -30.52 10.17 -16.40
CA LEU A 146 -30.37 8.72 -16.45
C LEU A 146 -31.29 8.00 -15.46
N GLY A 147 -31.75 8.68 -14.39
CA GLY A 147 -32.76 8.17 -13.47
C GLY A 147 -34.15 7.96 -14.08
N ASN A 148 -34.42 8.45 -15.30
CA ASN A 148 -35.67 8.22 -16.02
C ASN A 148 -35.75 6.82 -16.65
N LEU A 149 -34.62 6.11 -16.76
CA LEU A 149 -34.49 4.85 -17.49
C LEU A 149 -34.97 3.66 -16.65
N THR A 150 -36.24 3.64 -16.26
CA THR A 150 -36.78 2.66 -15.29
C THR A 150 -36.68 1.19 -15.71
N LEU A 151 -36.43 0.88 -17.00
CA LEU A 151 -36.14 -0.47 -17.50
C LEU A 151 -34.65 -0.84 -17.48
N LEU A 152 -33.76 0.10 -17.12
CA LEU A 152 -32.33 -0.11 -17.10
C LEU A 152 -31.98 -1.16 -16.05
N SER A 153 -31.31 -2.22 -16.50
CA SER A 153 -30.82 -3.31 -15.66
C SER A 153 -29.31 -3.23 -15.43
N ARG A 154 -28.57 -2.56 -16.32
CA ARG A 154 -27.11 -2.44 -16.21
C ARG A 154 -26.62 -1.05 -16.62
N LEU A 155 -25.89 -0.41 -15.70
CA LEU A 155 -25.27 0.89 -15.87
C LEU A 155 -23.79 0.79 -15.50
N ILE A 156 -22.93 0.76 -16.51
CA ILE A 156 -21.48 0.51 -16.34
C ILE A 156 -20.72 1.69 -16.92
N LEU A 157 -20.15 2.51 -16.04
CA LEU A 157 -19.46 3.77 -16.32
C LEU A 157 -18.01 3.78 -15.79
N SER A 158 -17.48 2.63 -15.39
CA SER A 158 -16.15 2.48 -14.82
C SER A 158 -15.02 2.96 -15.75
N GLY A 159 -13.86 3.29 -15.20
CA GLY A 159 -12.69 3.66 -16.01
C GLY A 159 -12.92 4.88 -16.91
N ASN A 160 -13.47 5.96 -16.34
CA ASN A 160 -13.71 7.23 -17.02
C ASN A 160 -13.17 8.39 -16.18
N GLN A 161 -13.44 9.64 -16.57
CA GLN A 161 -13.03 10.86 -15.86
C GLN A 161 -14.25 11.61 -15.30
N LEU A 162 -15.28 10.86 -14.88
CA LEU A 162 -16.53 11.45 -14.39
C LEU A 162 -16.32 12.11 -13.03
N THR A 163 -16.94 13.26 -12.82
CA THR A 163 -16.76 14.15 -11.67
C THR A 163 -18.09 14.45 -10.97
N GLY A 164 -18.05 15.13 -9.83
CA GLY A 164 -19.25 15.54 -9.11
C GLY A 164 -19.90 14.40 -8.33
N ASN A 165 -21.13 14.63 -7.88
CA ASN A 165 -21.84 13.69 -7.00
C ASN A 165 -22.59 12.63 -7.81
N ILE A 166 -22.81 11.47 -7.20
CA ILE A 166 -23.79 10.48 -7.70
C ILE A 166 -25.20 11.11 -7.63
N PRO A 167 -25.97 11.19 -8.73
CA PRO A 167 -27.32 11.75 -8.70
C PRO A 167 -28.28 10.89 -7.87
N SER A 168 -29.12 11.53 -7.06
CA SER A 168 -30.11 10.83 -6.24
C SER A 168 -31.16 10.09 -7.08
N GLU A 169 -31.39 10.57 -8.30
CA GLU A 169 -32.33 10.06 -9.29
C GLU A 169 -31.97 8.64 -9.77
N LEU A 170 -30.71 8.23 -9.64
CA LEU A 170 -30.31 6.84 -9.92
C LEU A 170 -31.04 5.84 -9.00
N GLY A 171 -31.50 6.27 -7.83
CA GLY A 171 -32.34 5.47 -6.93
C GLY A 171 -33.72 5.12 -7.50
N ASN A 172 -34.14 5.70 -8.64
CA ASN A 172 -35.39 5.35 -9.34
C ASN A 172 -35.25 4.08 -10.20
N LEU A 173 -34.03 3.62 -10.45
CA LEU A 173 -33.72 2.49 -11.35
C LEU A 173 -33.95 1.14 -10.66
N ILE A 174 -35.18 0.88 -10.22
CA ILE A 174 -35.52 -0.29 -9.40
C ILE A 174 -35.22 -1.66 -10.05
N ASN A 175 -35.04 -1.70 -11.38
CA ASN A 175 -34.65 -2.91 -12.13
C ASN A 175 -33.13 -3.08 -12.28
N LEU A 176 -32.34 -2.13 -11.79
CA LEU A 176 -30.89 -2.15 -11.90
C LEU A 176 -30.30 -3.32 -11.10
N SER A 177 -29.63 -4.23 -11.79
CA SER A 177 -28.93 -5.37 -11.21
C SER A 177 -27.41 -5.23 -11.27
N TRP A 178 -26.89 -4.31 -12.10
CA TRP A 178 -25.46 -4.00 -12.13
C TRP A 178 -25.23 -2.49 -12.23
N LEU A 179 -24.58 -1.93 -11.22
CA LEU A 179 -24.07 -0.56 -11.19
C LEU A 179 -22.57 -0.59 -11.04
N ASP A 180 -21.83 0.02 -11.96
CA ASP A 180 -20.37 0.09 -11.86
C ASP A 180 -19.90 1.51 -12.18
N LEU A 181 -19.27 2.14 -11.19
CA LEU A 181 -18.80 3.52 -11.19
C LEU A 181 -17.31 3.60 -10.80
N ASP A 182 -16.60 2.48 -10.75
CA ASP A 182 -15.22 2.42 -10.27
C ASP A 182 -14.27 3.27 -11.14
N GLY A 183 -13.12 3.66 -10.59
CA GLY A 183 -12.06 4.29 -11.38
C GLY A 183 -12.45 5.64 -12.01
N ASN A 184 -13.21 6.47 -11.29
CA ASN A 184 -13.63 7.81 -11.71
C ASN A 184 -13.13 8.90 -10.74
N GLN A 185 -13.63 10.13 -10.88
CA GLN A 185 -13.34 11.27 -9.99
C GLN A 185 -14.61 11.72 -9.22
N LEU A 186 -15.51 10.79 -8.92
CA LEU A 186 -16.76 11.10 -8.22
C LEU A 186 -16.48 11.49 -6.77
N ILE A 187 -17.21 12.49 -6.27
CA ILE A 187 -17.01 13.08 -4.94
C ILE A 187 -18.31 13.11 -4.15
N GLY A 188 -18.20 13.32 -2.84
CA GLY A 188 -19.34 13.68 -2.00
C GLY A 188 -20.07 12.49 -1.36
N SER A 189 -21.15 12.81 -0.66
CA SER A 189 -21.99 11.81 0.00
C SER A 189 -22.78 11.00 -1.02
N ILE A 190 -22.76 9.67 -0.90
CA ILE A 190 -23.61 8.78 -1.68
C ILE A 190 -25.08 9.04 -1.26
N PRO A 191 -26.03 9.18 -2.21
CA PRO A 191 -27.40 9.49 -1.84
C PRO A 191 -28.15 8.26 -1.28
N ASN A 192 -28.91 8.47 -0.20
CA ASN A 192 -29.70 7.42 0.45
C ASN A 192 -30.72 6.73 -0.46
N SER A 193 -31.14 7.38 -1.55
CA SER A 193 -32.05 6.79 -2.54
C SER A 193 -31.50 5.53 -3.20
N LEU A 194 -30.18 5.29 -3.21
CA LEU A 194 -29.59 4.05 -3.72
C LEU A 194 -30.05 2.81 -2.95
N THR A 195 -30.54 2.96 -1.70
CA THR A 195 -31.13 1.84 -0.95
C THR A 195 -32.40 1.27 -1.59
N ASN A 196 -33.04 2.02 -2.50
CA ASN A 196 -34.20 1.55 -3.27
C ASN A 196 -33.84 0.51 -4.34
N LEU A 197 -32.55 0.36 -4.68
CA LEU A 197 -32.06 -0.56 -5.71
C LEU A 197 -32.00 -1.99 -5.16
N THR A 198 -33.16 -2.56 -4.83
CA THR A 198 -33.24 -3.87 -4.16
C THR A 198 -32.75 -5.03 -5.01
N ASN A 199 -32.84 -4.89 -6.35
CA ASN A 199 -32.41 -5.88 -7.34
C ASN A 199 -30.92 -5.79 -7.70
N LEU A 200 -30.16 -4.88 -7.07
CA LEU A 200 -28.77 -4.63 -7.38
C LEU A 200 -27.90 -5.82 -6.97
N ASP A 201 -27.42 -6.64 -7.90
CA ASP A 201 -26.67 -7.86 -7.60
C ASP A 201 -25.15 -7.66 -7.68
N THR A 202 -24.70 -6.77 -8.56
CA THR A 202 -23.29 -6.42 -8.75
C THR A 202 -23.12 -4.92 -8.60
N THR A 203 -22.17 -4.51 -7.74
CA THR A 203 -21.84 -3.10 -7.54
C THR A 203 -20.36 -2.92 -7.33
N ASP A 204 -19.79 -1.93 -8.00
CA ASP A 204 -18.46 -1.41 -7.68
C ASP A 204 -18.50 0.13 -7.74
N ILE A 205 -18.16 0.77 -6.62
CA ILE A 205 -18.03 2.23 -6.53
C ILE A 205 -16.63 2.62 -6.03
N SER A 206 -15.67 1.70 -6.11
CA SER A 206 -14.32 1.83 -5.58
C SER A 206 -13.53 2.94 -6.27
N TYR A 207 -12.43 3.35 -5.64
CA TYR A 207 -11.44 4.26 -6.22
C TYR A 207 -11.99 5.61 -6.67
N ASN A 208 -12.94 6.15 -5.91
CA ASN A 208 -13.46 7.51 -6.06
C ASN A 208 -13.13 8.34 -4.80
N ALA A 209 -13.90 9.38 -4.50
CA ALA A 209 -13.85 10.17 -3.27
C ALA A 209 -15.25 10.23 -2.59
N LEU A 210 -15.92 9.09 -2.55
CA LEU A 210 -17.27 8.93 -2.03
C LEU A 210 -17.26 8.62 -0.52
N TYR A 211 -18.29 9.07 0.18
CA TYR A 211 -18.51 8.71 1.58
C TYR A 211 -20.00 8.61 1.91
N THR A 212 -20.33 8.15 3.11
CA THR A 212 -21.69 8.28 3.66
C THR A 212 -21.59 8.53 5.16
N ASN A 213 -22.57 9.25 5.70
CA ASN A 213 -22.79 9.39 7.15
C ASN A 213 -24.05 8.64 7.60
N ASP A 214 -24.70 7.89 6.69
CA ASP A 214 -25.90 7.11 6.96
C ASP A 214 -25.55 5.62 7.11
N ASP A 215 -25.77 5.08 8.30
CA ASP A 215 -25.46 3.69 8.64
C ASP A 215 -26.35 2.67 7.88
N THR A 216 -27.57 3.06 7.51
CA THR A 216 -28.47 2.21 6.72
C THR A 216 -27.94 2.07 5.30
N LEU A 217 -27.56 3.18 4.68
CA LEU A 217 -26.91 3.18 3.36
C LEU A 217 -25.57 2.44 3.41
N ARG A 218 -24.75 2.68 4.44
CA ARG A 218 -23.47 1.98 4.63
C ARG A 218 -23.68 0.46 4.72
N THR A 219 -24.66 0.02 5.50
CA THR A 219 -25.01 -1.41 5.65
C THR A 219 -25.48 -2.00 4.32
N PHE A 220 -26.29 -1.25 3.57
CA PHE A 220 -26.72 -1.66 2.23
C PHE A 220 -25.52 -1.83 1.29
N LEU A 221 -24.63 -0.84 1.22
CA LEU A 221 -23.46 -0.86 0.34
C LEU A 221 -22.45 -1.93 0.77
N ASN A 222 -22.18 -2.13 2.05
CA ASN A 222 -21.29 -3.20 2.52
C ASN A 222 -21.75 -4.60 2.12
N ARG A 223 -23.05 -4.79 1.85
CA ARG A 223 -23.59 -6.03 1.31
C ARG A 223 -23.49 -6.11 -0.22
N LYS A 224 -23.60 -4.98 -0.92
CA LYS A 224 -23.62 -4.93 -2.39
C LYS A 224 -22.21 -4.78 -3.00
N ASP A 225 -21.33 -4.07 -2.33
CA ASP A 225 -19.92 -3.80 -2.67
C ASP A 225 -19.05 -3.85 -1.39
N PRO A 226 -18.65 -5.04 -0.92
CA PRO A 226 -17.87 -5.17 0.31
C PRO A 226 -16.47 -4.55 0.18
N GLY A 227 -16.15 -3.59 1.06
CA GLY A 227 -14.84 -2.92 1.08
C GLY A 227 -14.77 -1.62 0.28
N TRP A 228 -15.90 -1.17 -0.29
CA TRP A 228 -16.00 0.06 -1.06
C TRP A 228 -15.41 1.29 -0.35
N GLU A 229 -15.55 1.37 0.99
CA GLU A 229 -15.10 2.51 1.79
C GLU A 229 -13.57 2.57 1.94
N ASP A 230 -12.89 1.41 1.88
CA ASP A 230 -11.44 1.30 2.05
C ASP A 230 -10.63 1.78 0.83
N THR A 231 -11.33 2.14 -0.26
CA THR A 231 -10.74 2.60 -1.53
C THR A 231 -11.07 4.06 -1.85
N GLN A 232 -11.72 4.78 -0.92
CA GLN A 232 -12.17 6.15 -1.16
C GLN A 232 -11.12 7.20 -0.75
N THR A 233 -10.88 8.16 -1.63
CA THR A 233 -10.04 9.34 -1.39
C THR A 233 -10.85 10.40 -0.64
N ILE A 234 -11.12 10.15 0.65
CA ILE A 234 -11.91 11.05 1.50
C ILE A 234 -11.03 12.09 2.22
N ALA A 235 -11.66 13.10 2.82
CA ALA A 235 -10.95 14.06 3.65
C ALA A 235 -10.42 13.39 4.94
N PRO A 236 -9.24 13.79 5.45
CA PRO A 236 -8.76 13.29 6.73
C PRO A 236 -9.63 13.85 7.87
N THR A 237 -9.64 13.15 9.00
CA THR A 237 -10.46 13.48 10.17
C THR A 237 -9.60 13.94 11.35
N ASN A 238 -10.24 14.42 12.43
CA ASN A 238 -9.56 14.88 13.65
C ASN A 238 -8.47 15.95 13.37
N ILE A 239 -8.81 16.95 12.54
CA ILE A 239 -7.88 18.03 12.24
C ILE A 239 -7.66 18.88 13.50
N SER A 240 -6.40 19.21 13.77
CA SER A 240 -5.99 20.11 14.85
C SER A 240 -4.87 21.02 14.38
N ALA A 241 -4.73 22.18 15.01
CA ALA A 241 -3.68 23.13 14.72
C ALA A 241 -3.06 23.64 16.04
N ALA A 242 -1.73 23.77 16.08
CA ALA A 242 -1.00 24.27 17.23
C ALA A 242 0.17 25.16 16.78
N ALA A 243 0.34 26.31 17.43
CA ALA A 243 1.50 27.17 17.18
C ALA A 243 2.77 26.49 17.70
N ILE A 244 3.79 26.47 16.85
CA ILE A 244 5.12 25.93 17.17
C ILE A 244 6.20 27.01 17.20
N SER A 245 5.92 28.19 16.63
CA SER A 245 6.77 29.39 16.76
C SER A 245 5.91 30.66 16.62
N SER A 246 6.57 31.81 16.60
CA SER A 246 5.91 33.09 16.30
C SER A 246 5.48 33.24 14.85
N SER A 247 5.94 32.36 13.95
CA SER A 247 5.65 32.43 12.52
C SER A 247 5.27 31.08 11.92
N SER A 248 5.01 30.07 12.75
CA SER A 248 4.74 28.71 12.28
C SER A 248 3.67 28.01 13.10
N ILE A 249 2.79 27.28 12.42
CA ILE A 249 1.73 26.45 13.01
C ILE A 249 1.85 25.04 12.43
N ARG A 250 1.83 24.03 13.31
CA ARG A 250 1.68 22.63 12.93
C ARG A 250 0.20 22.29 12.80
N VAL A 251 -0.19 21.79 11.64
CA VAL A 251 -1.52 21.22 11.39
C VAL A 251 -1.39 19.71 11.42
N SER A 252 -2.21 19.03 12.23
CA SER A 252 -2.17 17.57 12.40
C SER A 252 -3.55 16.95 12.15
N TRP A 253 -3.59 15.68 11.74
CA TRP A 253 -4.84 14.96 11.42
C TRP A 253 -4.71 13.44 11.60
N THR A 254 -5.84 12.74 11.50
CA THR A 254 -5.89 11.28 11.32
C THR A 254 -5.87 10.95 9.82
N PRO A 255 -4.82 10.26 9.32
CA PRO A 255 -4.77 9.81 7.92
C PRO A 255 -5.93 8.89 7.56
N ILE A 256 -6.33 8.92 6.29
CA ILE A 256 -7.40 8.05 5.78
C ILE A 256 -6.95 6.59 5.70
N THR A 257 -7.91 5.66 5.67
CA THR A 257 -7.64 4.22 5.49
C THR A 257 -6.99 3.93 4.13
N PHE A 258 -7.46 4.59 3.06
CA PHE A 258 -6.91 4.46 1.71
C PHE A 258 -5.59 5.23 1.51
N ASN A 259 -4.54 4.78 2.21
CA ASN A 259 -3.25 5.46 2.29
C ASN A 259 -2.10 4.79 1.51
N TRP A 260 -2.36 3.66 0.87
CA TRP A 260 -1.34 2.84 0.21
C TRP A 260 -1.06 3.22 -1.26
N SER A 261 -1.94 4.00 -1.89
CA SER A 261 -1.72 4.54 -3.24
C SER A 261 -0.94 5.86 -3.23
N PRO A 262 -0.22 6.21 -4.32
CA PRO A 262 0.52 7.47 -4.42
C PRO A 262 -0.37 8.69 -4.22
N GLY A 263 0.19 9.76 -3.63
CA GLY A 263 -0.57 10.96 -3.29
C GLY A 263 -0.14 11.54 -1.95
N GLY A 264 -0.96 12.41 -1.37
CA GLY A 264 -0.66 13.07 -0.09
C GLY A 264 -1.78 14.01 0.36
N TYR A 265 -1.51 14.74 1.43
CA TYR A 265 -2.46 15.68 2.05
C TYR A 265 -2.10 17.11 1.69
N LYS A 266 -2.98 17.81 0.99
CA LYS A 266 -2.85 19.22 0.62
C LYS A 266 -3.38 20.09 1.75
N VAL A 267 -2.53 20.95 2.28
CA VAL A 267 -2.86 21.83 3.40
C VAL A 267 -3.11 23.24 2.89
N TYR A 268 -4.21 23.83 3.35
CA TYR A 268 -4.61 25.19 3.04
C TYR A 268 -4.85 25.97 4.32
N TYR A 269 -4.65 27.28 4.27
CA TYR A 269 -4.88 28.18 5.40
C TYR A 269 -5.61 29.47 4.98
N SER A 270 -6.22 30.14 5.95
CA SER A 270 -6.91 31.43 5.79
C SER A 270 -6.81 32.25 7.08
N ILE A 271 -6.90 33.57 6.98
CA ILE A 271 -7.08 34.48 8.14
C ILE A 271 -8.57 34.72 8.46
N THR A 272 -9.48 34.06 7.73
CA THR A 272 -10.92 34.16 7.88
C THR A 272 -11.52 32.75 7.86
N SER A 273 -12.34 32.43 8.87
CA SER A 273 -13.06 31.16 8.94
C SER A 273 -13.93 30.96 7.70
N GLY A 274 -13.90 29.77 7.12
CA GLY A 274 -14.58 29.44 5.86
C GLY A 274 -13.83 29.86 4.58
N GLY A 275 -12.64 30.45 4.70
CA GLY A 275 -11.80 30.86 3.55
C GLY A 275 -11.89 32.37 3.21
N PRO A 276 -11.36 32.81 2.06
CA PRO A 276 -10.79 32.02 0.97
C PRO A 276 -9.51 31.27 1.36
N TRP A 277 -9.32 30.08 0.80
CA TRP A 277 -8.23 29.18 1.15
C TRP A 277 -6.96 29.46 0.34
N THR A 278 -5.85 29.68 1.03
CA THR A 278 -4.50 29.79 0.46
C THR A 278 -3.79 28.44 0.55
N TYR A 279 -3.26 27.92 -0.56
CA TYR A 279 -2.51 26.67 -0.58
C TYR A 279 -1.14 26.85 0.07
N SER A 280 -0.82 26.02 1.08
CA SER A 280 0.49 26.03 1.74
C SER A 280 1.45 25.02 1.13
N GLY A 281 0.98 23.80 0.87
CA GLY A 281 1.83 22.71 0.45
C GLY A 281 1.16 21.35 0.62
N MET A 282 1.92 20.27 0.40
CA MET A 282 1.41 18.91 0.43
C MET A 282 2.44 17.96 1.06
N THR A 283 1.98 16.97 1.81
CA THR A 283 2.84 15.89 2.30
C THR A 283 3.35 15.03 1.15
N THR A 284 4.48 14.34 1.35
CA THR A 284 5.08 13.46 0.33
C THR A 284 4.34 12.12 0.13
N SER A 285 3.48 11.74 1.09
CA SER A 285 2.70 10.51 1.06
C SER A 285 1.37 10.65 1.81
N LYS A 286 0.49 9.64 1.68
CA LYS A 286 -0.75 9.50 2.46
C LYS A 286 -0.61 8.60 3.70
N TYR A 287 0.56 7.97 3.91
CA TYR A 287 0.78 6.95 4.93
C TYR A 287 0.48 7.47 6.34
N THR A 288 0.31 6.56 7.30
CA THR A 288 -0.09 6.89 8.67
C THR A 288 0.85 7.86 9.40
N TYR A 289 2.12 7.93 9.01
CA TYR A 289 3.10 8.87 9.56
C TYR A 289 3.04 10.26 8.90
N ALA A 290 2.35 10.39 7.76
CA ALA A 290 2.08 11.68 7.13
C ALA A 290 0.84 12.32 7.76
N ASN A 291 0.89 12.52 9.07
CA ASN A 291 -0.21 12.96 9.91
C ASN A 291 -0.08 14.42 10.39
N TYR A 292 0.90 15.17 9.88
CA TYR A 292 1.04 16.60 10.13
C TYR A 292 1.75 17.34 8.98
N TYR A 293 1.62 18.67 8.99
CA TYR A 293 2.35 19.59 8.13
C TYR A 293 2.58 20.93 8.85
N ASP A 294 3.79 21.46 8.73
CA ASP A 294 4.16 22.74 9.34
C ASP A 294 3.99 23.88 8.34
N VAL A 295 3.01 24.75 8.60
CA VAL A 295 2.80 25.98 7.84
C VAL A 295 3.70 27.05 8.43
N THR A 296 4.61 27.60 7.63
CA THR A 296 5.64 28.57 8.05
C THR A 296 5.45 29.92 7.35
N GLY A 297 6.15 30.96 7.82
CA GLY A 297 6.06 32.30 7.24
C GLY A 297 4.76 33.05 7.58
N LEU A 298 4.11 32.67 8.67
CA LEU A 298 2.90 33.30 9.17
C LEU A 298 3.22 34.57 9.97
N ASN A 299 2.30 35.53 10.00
CA ASN A 299 2.45 36.75 10.78
C ASN A 299 2.20 36.46 12.26
N SER A 300 3.10 36.91 13.14
CA SER A 300 3.00 36.72 14.58
C SER A 300 1.77 37.39 15.20
N GLY A 301 1.16 36.73 16.19
CA GLY A 301 -0.01 37.22 16.92
C GLY A 301 -1.33 37.09 16.15
N MET A 302 -1.31 36.47 14.96
CA MET A 302 -2.50 36.29 14.12
C MET A 302 -3.11 34.90 14.27
N ILE A 303 -4.43 34.84 14.25
CA ILE A 303 -5.20 33.59 14.12
C ILE A 303 -5.26 33.15 12.66
N TYR A 304 -5.08 31.85 12.45
CA TYR A 304 -5.21 31.19 11.16
C TYR A 304 -6.15 30.00 11.27
N TYR A 305 -6.92 29.78 10.20
CA TYR A 305 -7.82 28.66 9.99
C TYR A 305 -7.22 27.74 8.94
N PHE A 306 -7.41 26.42 9.09
CA PHE A 306 -6.77 25.40 8.27
C PHE A 306 -7.77 24.33 7.84
N VAL A 307 -7.62 23.88 6.61
CA VAL A 307 -8.34 22.71 6.06
C VAL A 307 -7.37 21.86 5.24
N VAL A 308 -7.66 20.57 5.16
CA VAL A 308 -6.84 19.58 4.48
C VAL A 308 -7.67 18.84 3.44
N LYS A 309 -7.10 18.62 2.26
CA LYS A 309 -7.65 17.71 1.24
C LYS A 309 -6.73 16.52 1.05
N THR A 310 -7.27 15.33 0.87
CA THR A 310 -6.50 14.19 0.39
C THR A 310 -6.44 14.23 -1.13
N GLN A 311 -5.28 13.93 -1.70
CA GLN A 311 -5.11 13.70 -3.14
C GLN A 311 -4.54 12.30 -3.34
N THR A 312 -5.18 11.52 -4.22
CA THR A 312 -4.65 10.26 -4.75
C THR A 312 -4.24 10.51 -6.19
N ASN A 313 -2.97 10.22 -6.52
CA ASN A 313 -2.45 10.32 -7.88
C ASN A 313 -2.83 9.08 -8.69
N PRO A 314 -2.72 9.12 -10.03
CA PRO A 314 -3.03 7.98 -10.89
C PRO A 314 -2.31 6.68 -10.46
N HIS A 315 -3.03 5.57 -10.53
CA HIS A 315 -2.54 4.23 -10.19
C HIS A 315 -3.30 3.16 -10.98
N TYR A 316 -2.93 1.89 -10.78
CA TYR A 316 -3.43 0.76 -11.57
C TYR A 316 -4.96 0.61 -11.66
N TYR A 317 -5.72 1.10 -10.67
CA TYR A 317 -7.19 0.99 -10.64
C TYR A 317 -7.89 2.31 -10.98
N ASN A 318 -7.13 3.40 -11.17
CA ASN A 318 -7.70 4.69 -11.54
C ASN A 318 -6.62 5.56 -12.18
N ASP A 319 -6.76 5.86 -13.47
CA ASP A 319 -5.83 6.71 -14.21
C ASP A 319 -5.98 8.21 -13.89
N ASN A 320 -6.94 8.56 -13.03
CA ASN A 320 -7.22 9.92 -12.64
C ASN A 320 -6.44 10.38 -11.40
N THR A 321 -6.27 11.69 -11.27
CA THR A 321 -5.99 12.30 -9.97
C THR A 321 -7.30 12.56 -9.26
N VAL A 322 -7.53 11.89 -8.12
CA VAL A 322 -8.73 12.06 -7.30
C VAL A 322 -8.40 12.96 -6.11
N VAL A 323 -9.25 13.95 -5.84
CA VAL A 323 -9.06 14.90 -4.73
C VAL A 323 -10.33 14.96 -3.90
N SER A 324 -10.18 14.83 -2.59
CA SER A 324 -11.31 14.88 -1.65
C SER A 324 -11.93 16.29 -1.54
N GLU A 325 -13.10 16.33 -0.90
CA GLU A 325 -13.62 17.55 -0.28
C GLU A 325 -12.67 18.06 0.82
N TYR A 326 -12.90 19.29 1.29
CA TYR A 326 -12.18 19.82 2.44
C TYR A 326 -12.54 19.04 3.71
N SER A 327 -11.55 18.84 4.58
CA SER A 327 -11.77 18.41 5.96
C SER A 327 -12.58 19.44 6.75
N GLU A 328 -12.93 19.09 7.98
CA GLU A 328 -13.30 20.07 9.00
C GLU A 328 -12.20 21.12 9.19
N GLU A 329 -12.61 22.31 9.65
CA GLU A 329 -11.73 23.45 9.90
C GLU A 329 -11.08 23.34 11.29
N ALA A 330 -9.77 23.54 11.35
CA ALA A 330 -9.04 23.77 12.60
C ALA A 330 -8.49 25.19 12.64
N SER A 331 -8.18 25.72 13.83
CA SER A 331 -7.57 27.05 13.95
C SER A 331 -6.52 27.12 15.06
N ALA A 332 -5.54 28.01 14.89
CA ALA A 332 -4.55 28.34 15.90
C ALA A 332 -4.04 29.77 15.73
N THR A 333 -3.61 30.37 16.83
CA THR A 333 -2.99 31.69 16.86
C THR A 333 -1.48 31.54 16.95
N THR A 334 -0.74 32.12 16.00
CA THR A 334 0.72 32.21 16.09
C THR A 334 1.13 32.94 17.37
N GLY A 335 2.02 32.33 18.16
CA GLY A 335 2.39 32.87 19.46
C GLY A 335 3.31 34.09 19.39
N LEU A 336 3.38 34.86 20.48
CA LEU A 336 4.60 35.55 20.88
C LEU A 336 5.23 34.61 21.92
N LEU A 337 6.15 33.74 21.53
CA LEU A 337 6.79 32.85 22.51
C LEU A 337 7.91 33.64 23.20
N GLU A 338 7.77 33.84 24.52
CA GLU A 338 8.79 34.39 25.40
C GLU A 338 10.10 33.59 25.26
N GLU A 339 11.25 34.27 25.28
CA GLU A 339 12.58 33.63 25.30
C GLU A 339 12.67 32.66 26.49
N LYS A 340 12.65 31.35 26.22
CA LYS A 340 12.98 30.33 27.24
C LYS A 340 14.38 29.75 27.06
N ASP A 341 14.84 29.04 28.07
CA ASP A 341 16.24 28.65 28.29
C ASP A 341 16.81 27.73 27.20
N PRO A 342 18.14 27.68 27.00
CA PRO A 342 18.77 26.74 26.08
C PRO A 342 18.78 25.30 26.63
N PRO A 343 18.97 24.28 25.78
CA PRO A 343 18.96 22.87 26.18
C PRO A 343 20.06 22.55 27.21
N PHE A 344 19.81 21.58 28.08
CA PHE A 344 20.72 21.17 29.17
C PHE A 344 20.86 19.64 29.28
N GLY A 345 21.86 19.16 30.04
CA GLY A 345 22.10 17.72 30.20
C GLY A 345 23.48 17.37 30.74
N SER A 346 23.92 16.13 30.50
CA SER A 346 25.22 15.59 30.93
C SER A 346 25.95 14.83 29.84
N PHE A 347 27.28 14.83 29.92
CA PHE A 347 28.19 13.97 29.16
C PHE A 347 28.87 12.97 30.12
N ASP A 348 28.44 11.72 30.09
CA ASP A 348 28.72 10.72 31.12
C ASP A 348 29.99 9.92 30.83
N THR A 349 30.04 9.21 29.69
CA THR A 349 31.17 8.35 29.29
C THR A 349 31.85 8.87 28.02
N PRO A 350 33.17 8.71 27.84
CA PRO A 350 34.13 8.04 28.71
C PRO A 350 34.49 8.87 29.95
N ILE A 351 35.15 8.23 30.92
CA ILE A 351 35.65 8.91 32.12
C ILE A 351 36.71 9.94 31.70
N HIS A 352 36.65 11.14 32.27
CA HIS A 352 37.65 12.16 31.97
C HIS A 352 39.04 11.70 32.42
N GLY A 353 40.00 11.75 31.50
CA GLY A 353 41.40 11.37 31.71
C GLY A 353 41.69 9.88 31.52
N SER A 354 40.69 9.03 31.22
CA SER A 354 40.91 7.60 31.07
C SER A 354 41.78 7.25 29.86
N THR A 355 42.56 6.18 30.00
CA THR A 355 43.18 5.51 28.86
C THR A 355 42.17 4.57 28.21
N VAL A 356 42.03 4.66 26.89
CA VAL A 356 41.04 3.94 26.10
C VAL A 356 41.66 3.35 24.84
N TYR A 357 41.01 2.35 24.28
CA TYR A 357 41.49 1.61 23.12
C TYR A 357 40.31 1.28 22.21
N SER A 358 40.59 1.03 20.93
CA SER A 358 39.67 0.40 19.99
C SER A 358 38.28 1.06 19.94
N SER A 359 37.20 0.41 20.39
CA SER A 359 35.84 0.95 20.43
C SER A 359 35.47 1.42 21.84
N ILE A 360 34.98 2.65 21.99
CA ILE A 360 34.45 3.13 23.27
C ILE A 360 33.05 3.73 23.18
N PRO A 361 32.19 3.51 24.20
CA PRO A 361 30.92 4.21 24.31
C PRO A 361 31.15 5.69 24.68
N VAL A 362 30.39 6.56 24.02
CA VAL A 362 30.29 7.99 24.27
C VAL A 362 28.83 8.27 24.57
N THR A 363 28.47 8.50 25.84
CA THR A 363 27.05 8.55 26.27
C THR A 363 26.75 9.73 27.19
N GLY A 364 25.46 10.04 27.32
CA GLY A 364 24.96 11.05 28.24
C GLY A 364 23.45 11.15 28.22
N TRP A 365 22.93 12.29 28.66
CA TRP A 365 21.51 12.64 28.55
C TRP A 365 21.32 14.13 28.27
N ALA A 366 20.18 14.51 27.69
CA ALA A 366 19.81 15.90 27.45
C ALA A 366 18.30 16.12 27.46
N LEU A 367 17.88 17.32 27.85
CA LEU A 367 16.49 17.78 27.92
C LEU A 367 16.38 19.25 27.55
N ASP A 368 15.18 19.64 27.13
CA ASP A 368 14.80 21.01 26.79
C ASP A 368 13.28 21.17 26.94
N ASP A 369 12.80 22.40 27.11
CA ASP A 369 11.38 22.69 27.31
C ASP A 369 10.53 22.58 26.04
N TYR A 370 11.14 22.54 24.85
CA TYR A 370 10.50 22.17 23.58
C TYR A 370 10.90 20.78 23.08
N GLY A 371 11.96 20.21 23.64
CA GLY A 371 12.51 18.91 23.29
C GLY A 371 13.80 19.03 22.48
N ILE A 372 14.53 17.92 22.42
CA ILE A 372 15.84 17.87 21.78
C ILE A 372 15.72 17.41 20.33
N ASP A 373 16.39 18.12 19.42
CA ASP A 373 16.56 17.70 18.02
C ASP A 373 17.74 16.73 17.88
N SER A 374 18.92 17.12 18.37
CA SER A 374 20.14 16.34 18.16
C SER A 374 21.22 16.54 19.22
N VAL A 375 22.05 15.51 19.41
CA VAL A 375 23.34 15.62 20.10
C VAL A 375 24.44 15.23 19.12
N LYS A 376 25.42 16.10 18.93
CA LYS A 376 26.54 15.90 18.01
C LYS A 376 27.85 15.85 18.79
N ILE A 377 28.69 14.89 18.44
CA ILE A 377 29.97 14.64 19.06
C ILE A 377 31.07 15.25 18.20
N TYR A 378 31.95 16.01 18.85
CA TYR A 378 33.08 16.67 18.20
C TYR A 378 34.39 16.36 18.90
N ARG A 379 35.47 16.28 18.14
CA ARG A 379 36.83 16.29 18.66
C ARG A 379 37.44 17.68 18.51
N LYS A 380 38.16 18.15 19.52
CA LYS A 380 38.93 19.40 19.43
C LYS A 380 40.17 19.22 18.54
N GLN A 381 40.38 20.15 17.63
CA GLN A 381 41.61 20.31 16.85
C GLN A 381 42.04 21.78 16.88
N GLY A 382 43.10 22.09 17.62
CA GLY A 382 43.49 23.48 17.88
C GLY A 382 42.36 24.24 18.58
N ASN A 383 41.87 25.31 17.95
CA ASN A 383 40.74 26.11 18.43
C ASN A 383 39.39 25.76 17.77
N THR A 384 39.36 24.73 16.92
CA THR A 384 38.15 24.30 16.19
C THR A 384 37.63 22.96 16.68
N LEU A 385 36.32 22.74 16.49
CA LEU A 385 35.66 21.46 16.72
C LEU A 385 35.48 20.74 15.38
N VAL A 386 35.88 19.46 15.33
CA VAL A 386 35.72 18.58 14.17
C VAL A 386 34.65 17.56 14.51
N TYR A 387 33.60 17.52 13.71
CA TYR A 387 32.50 16.57 13.88
C TYR A 387 32.99 15.13 13.71
N ILE A 388 32.57 14.23 14.60
CA ILE A 388 32.96 12.82 14.56
C ILE A 388 31.79 11.83 14.65
N GLY A 389 30.59 12.27 15.04
CA GLY A 389 29.39 11.41 15.00
C GLY A 389 28.18 12.01 15.71
N ASP A 390 27.03 11.37 15.53
CA ASP A 390 25.76 11.73 16.19
C ASP A 390 25.49 10.82 17.38
N GLY A 391 25.00 11.41 18.47
CA GLY A 391 24.42 10.69 19.58
C GLY A 391 22.99 10.26 19.24
N VAL A 392 22.70 8.98 19.40
CA VAL A 392 21.37 8.42 19.13
C VAL A 392 20.57 8.37 20.43
N PHE A 393 19.39 9.00 20.42
CA PHE A 393 18.45 8.95 21.54
C PHE A 393 17.72 7.61 21.59
N VAL A 394 17.52 7.10 22.81
CA VAL A 394 16.82 5.84 23.04
C VAL A 394 15.77 6.04 24.12
N GLU A 395 14.53 5.70 23.81
CA GLU A 395 13.44 5.72 24.77
C GLU A 395 13.68 4.69 25.89
N GLY A 396 13.48 5.10 27.14
CA GLY A 396 13.70 4.27 28.31
C GLY A 396 15.18 4.04 28.67
N ALA A 397 16.15 4.63 27.95
CA ALA A 397 17.57 4.43 28.27
C ALA A 397 18.01 5.12 29.58
N ARG A 398 17.28 6.16 30.01
CA ARG A 398 17.56 6.92 31.25
C ARG A 398 16.28 7.12 32.07
N PRO A 399 15.73 6.04 32.66
CA PRO A 399 14.52 6.13 33.48
C PRO A 399 14.76 7.02 34.72
N ASP A 400 15.99 7.05 35.24
CA ASP A 400 16.43 7.94 36.31
C ASP A 400 16.27 9.43 35.96
N VAL A 401 16.54 9.81 34.70
CA VAL A 401 16.37 11.19 34.21
C VAL A 401 14.90 11.49 33.97
N ALA A 402 14.15 10.54 33.39
CA ALA A 402 12.72 10.71 33.19
C ALA A 402 11.97 10.94 34.52
N ASP A 403 12.32 10.18 35.55
CA ASP A 403 11.74 10.32 36.90
C ASP A 403 12.12 11.64 37.57
N ALA A 404 13.34 12.14 37.33
CA ALA A 404 13.81 13.42 37.87
C ALA A 404 13.19 14.65 37.18
N TYR A 405 12.81 14.52 35.91
CA TYR A 405 12.28 15.61 35.07
C TYR A 405 10.93 15.23 34.42
N PRO A 406 9.88 14.93 35.21
CA PRO A 406 8.62 14.39 34.71
C PRO A 406 7.83 15.39 33.84
N SER A 407 8.11 16.69 33.97
CA SER A 407 7.40 17.77 33.27
C SER A 407 8.04 18.20 31.94
N TYR A 408 9.22 17.68 31.60
CA TYR A 408 9.90 18.03 30.37
C TYR A 408 9.41 17.14 29.21
N PRO A 409 9.22 17.70 27.99
CA PRO A 409 8.79 16.93 26.84
C PRO A 409 9.81 15.85 26.48
N ASN A 410 9.33 14.68 26.05
CA ASN A 410 10.15 13.53 25.65
C ASN A 410 11.17 13.10 26.72
N ASN A 411 10.88 13.31 28.01
CA ASN A 411 11.78 12.93 29.09
C ASN A 411 12.14 11.43 29.12
N THR A 412 11.26 10.56 28.63
CA THR A 412 11.54 9.13 28.43
C THR A 412 12.64 8.87 27.39
N LYS A 413 12.92 9.82 26.51
CA LYS A 413 13.98 9.79 25.47
C LYS A 413 15.17 10.68 25.81
N ALA A 414 15.43 10.97 27.09
CA ALA A 414 16.53 11.86 27.47
C ALA A 414 17.93 11.28 27.22
N GLY A 415 18.08 9.96 27.21
CA GLY A 415 19.39 9.29 27.09
C GLY A 415 19.89 9.18 25.65
N TRP A 416 21.17 9.48 25.42
CA TRP A 416 21.83 9.37 24.12
C TRP A 416 23.16 8.59 24.18
N GLY A 417 23.55 7.98 23.06
CA GLY A 417 24.83 7.27 22.94
C GLY A 417 25.39 7.22 21.52
N TYR A 418 26.72 7.18 21.43
CA TYR A 418 27.51 7.03 20.21
C TYR A 418 28.65 6.03 20.47
N MET A 419 28.87 5.07 19.57
CA MET A 419 29.98 4.12 19.67
C MET A 419 31.15 4.65 18.82
N MET A 420 32.21 5.10 19.47
CA MET A 420 33.37 5.69 18.79
C MET A 420 34.47 4.65 18.58
N LEU A 421 34.89 4.46 17.33
CA LEU A 421 36.12 3.74 17.00
C LEU A 421 37.29 4.72 17.07
N THR A 422 38.11 4.57 18.12
CA THR A 422 39.29 5.41 18.35
C THR A 422 40.28 5.36 17.19
N ASN A 423 40.35 4.25 16.44
CA ASN A 423 41.21 4.09 15.26
C ASN A 423 40.92 5.13 14.17
N PHE A 424 39.71 5.72 14.13
CA PHE A 424 39.36 6.80 13.20
C PHE A 424 39.78 8.18 13.69
N LEU A 425 40.28 8.30 14.92
CA LEU A 425 40.96 9.51 15.35
C LEU A 425 42.36 9.57 14.69
N PRO A 426 42.94 10.77 14.50
CA PRO A 426 44.26 10.90 13.89
C PRO A 426 45.34 10.06 14.55
N ASN A 427 46.41 9.76 13.80
CA ASN A 427 47.50 8.90 14.24
C ASN A 427 47.03 7.48 14.61
N SER A 428 46.07 6.95 13.83
CA SER A 428 45.41 5.65 14.04
C SER A 428 44.82 5.51 15.45
N GLY A 429 44.37 6.64 16.00
CA GLY A 429 43.86 6.73 17.35
C GLY A 429 44.88 6.86 18.46
N ASN A 430 46.18 7.01 18.21
CA ASN A 430 47.15 7.12 19.30
C ASN A 430 47.39 8.58 19.70
N GLY A 431 47.13 8.92 20.96
CA GLY A 431 47.39 10.23 21.55
C GLY A 431 46.27 10.73 22.48
N THR A 432 46.40 11.98 22.92
CA THR A 432 45.41 12.63 23.78
C THR A 432 44.38 13.38 22.94
N PHE A 433 43.09 13.11 23.16
CA PHE A 433 41.99 13.79 22.45
C PHE A 433 41.01 14.42 23.43
N VAL A 434 40.42 15.55 23.02
CA VAL A 434 39.36 16.22 23.78
C VAL A 434 38.08 16.12 22.98
N ILE A 435 37.05 15.51 23.56
CA ILE A 435 35.73 15.27 22.96
C ILE A 435 34.70 16.22 23.58
N HIS A 436 33.80 16.76 22.76
CA HIS A 436 32.69 17.62 23.14
C HIS A 436 31.37 16.96 22.73
N ALA A 437 30.36 17.05 23.58
CA ALA A 437 28.98 16.73 23.23
C ALA A 437 28.19 18.04 23.15
N VAL A 438 27.63 18.35 21.98
CA VAL A 438 26.86 19.57 21.73
C VAL A 438 25.43 19.19 21.42
N VAL A 439 24.49 19.71 22.20
CA VAL A 439 23.05 19.49 22.04
C VAL A 439 22.41 20.66 21.30
N THR A 440 21.40 20.37 20.47
CA THR A 440 20.54 21.34 19.79
C THR A 440 19.08 21.03 20.09
N ASP A 441 18.29 22.03 20.50
CA ASP A 441 16.84 21.88 20.69
C ASP A 441 16.07 21.94 19.35
N VAL A 442 14.77 21.63 19.38
CA VAL A 442 13.90 21.68 18.19
C VAL A 442 13.67 23.09 17.64
N VAL A 443 14.08 24.14 18.37
CA VAL A 443 14.02 25.53 17.93
C VAL A 443 15.38 26.08 17.48
N GLY A 444 16.42 25.23 17.44
CA GLY A 444 17.75 25.51 16.93
C GLY A 444 18.76 26.12 17.92
N LYS A 445 18.45 26.24 19.22
CA LYS A 445 19.45 26.70 20.20
C LYS A 445 20.39 25.57 20.58
N THR A 446 21.65 25.92 20.83
CA THR A 446 22.72 24.95 21.06
C THR A 446 23.42 25.15 22.40
N THR A 447 23.73 24.06 23.10
CA THR A 447 24.53 24.04 24.33
C THR A 447 25.61 22.95 24.27
N THR A 448 26.80 23.19 24.83
CA THR A 448 27.77 22.11 25.05
C THR A 448 27.47 21.42 26.39
N LEU A 449 27.05 20.16 26.35
CA LEU A 449 26.72 19.36 27.53
C LEU A 449 27.94 19.07 28.41
N GLY A 450 29.13 19.02 27.79
CA GLY A 450 30.37 18.82 28.51
C GLY A 450 31.57 18.56 27.61
N THR A 451 32.72 18.30 28.24
CA THR A 451 33.98 18.01 27.55
C THR A 451 34.75 16.92 28.29
N LYS A 452 35.31 15.95 27.56
CA LYS A 452 36.11 14.84 28.11
C LYS A 452 37.47 14.79 27.42
N THR A 453 38.53 14.68 28.20
CA THR A 453 39.86 14.36 27.67
C THR A 453 40.07 12.86 27.79
N ILE A 454 40.54 12.20 26.74
CA ILE A 454 40.88 10.77 26.73
C ILE A 454 42.29 10.56 26.20
N HIS A 455 42.97 9.53 26.70
CA HIS A 455 44.24 9.06 26.18
C HIS A 455 44.00 7.77 25.41
N CYS A 456 44.14 7.82 24.09
CA CYS A 456 43.95 6.64 23.26
C CYS A 456 45.31 6.00 22.95
N ASP A 457 45.46 4.69 23.17
CA ASP A 457 46.73 3.97 23.00
C ASP A 457 46.55 2.64 22.22
N ASN A 458 45.93 2.73 21.05
CA ASN A 458 45.64 1.59 20.18
C ASN A 458 46.88 0.76 19.80
N ALA A 459 48.08 1.35 19.82
CA ALA A 459 49.32 0.65 19.51
C ALA A 459 49.67 -0.44 20.54
N ASN A 460 49.24 -0.26 21.79
CA ASN A 460 49.46 -1.24 22.87
C ASN A 460 48.16 -1.97 23.27
N ALA A 461 47.11 -1.87 22.45
CA ALA A 461 45.89 -2.64 22.68
C ALA A 461 46.21 -4.14 22.60
N VAL A 462 45.80 -4.87 23.64
CA VAL A 462 45.98 -6.33 23.74
C VAL A 462 44.66 -7.09 23.70
N GLU A 463 43.54 -6.39 23.87
CA GLU A 463 42.21 -6.96 23.91
C GLU A 463 41.58 -7.02 22.50
N PRO A 464 40.74 -8.02 22.22
CA PRO A 464 39.95 -8.07 21.00
C PRO A 464 38.94 -6.93 20.96
N PHE A 465 38.52 -6.50 19.77
CA PHE A 465 37.57 -5.40 19.60
C PHE A 465 36.69 -5.60 18.37
N GLY A 466 35.64 -4.77 18.24
CA GLY A 466 34.71 -4.88 17.14
C GLY A 466 33.53 -3.94 17.23
N ALA A 467 32.48 -4.24 16.44
CA ALA A 467 31.20 -3.55 16.53
C ALA A 467 30.03 -4.48 16.16
N ILE A 468 28.87 -4.20 16.74
CA ILE A 468 27.57 -4.71 16.26
C ILE A 468 27.03 -3.77 15.18
N ASP A 469 26.70 -4.35 14.03
CA ASP A 469 26.18 -3.66 12.84
C ASP A 469 24.64 -3.60 12.86
N THR A 470 23.95 -4.65 13.31
CA THR A 470 22.48 -4.69 13.40
C THR A 470 21.99 -5.29 14.72
N PRO A 471 20.89 -4.80 15.33
CA PRO A 471 20.13 -3.61 14.92
C PRO A 471 20.96 -2.34 15.15
N THR A 472 20.58 -1.25 14.48
CA THR A 472 21.11 0.07 14.80
C THR A 472 20.74 0.44 16.23
N GLN A 473 21.46 1.38 16.85
CA GLN A 473 21.07 1.92 18.15
C GLN A 473 19.64 2.49 18.08
N GLY A 474 18.76 2.07 18.97
CA GLY A 474 17.33 2.40 18.96
C GLY A 474 16.53 1.80 17.79
N GLY A 475 17.13 0.91 16.99
CA GLY A 475 16.50 0.26 15.85
C GLY A 475 15.45 -0.77 16.26
N ILE A 476 14.58 -1.17 15.33
CA ILE A 476 13.53 -2.16 15.57
C ILE A 476 14.00 -3.53 15.05
N ALA A 477 13.85 -4.57 15.87
CA ALA A 477 14.07 -5.96 15.48
C ALA A 477 12.75 -6.74 15.58
N THR A 478 12.49 -7.61 14.61
CA THR A 478 11.25 -8.39 14.53
C THR A 478 11.46 -9.72 13.82
N GLY A 479 10.66 -10.71 14.19
CA GLY A 479 10.63 -12.04 13.56
C GLY A 479 11.62 -13.05 14.15
N SER A 480 11.42 -14.31 13.77
CA SER A 480 12.14 -15.46 14.33
C SER A 480 13.55 -15.68 13.75
N SER A 481 14.02 -14.76 12.91
CA SER A 481 15.31 -14.87 12.22
C SER A 481 15.91 -13.49 11.97
N PHE A 482 15.78 -12.59 12.95
CA PHE A 482 16.44 -11.30 12.87
C PHE A 482 17.95 -11.52 12.85
N ILE A 483 18.61 -11.08 11.78
CA ILE A 483 20.05 -11.27 11.66
C ILE A 483 20.76 -10.13 12.37
N ASN A 484 21.42 -10.47 13.47
CA ASN A 484 22.31 -9.60 14.22
C ASN A 484 23.73 -9.79 13.66
N TRP A 485 24.20 -8.80 12.93
CA TRP A 485 25.53 -8.75 12.32
C TRP A 485 26.51 -8.04 13.24
N GLY A 486 27.76 -8.49 13.21
CA GLY A 486 28.86 -7.83 13.87
C GLY A 486 30.18 -8.24 13.26
N TRP A 487 31.23 -7.52 13.64
CA TRP A 487 32.59 -7.88 13.25
C TRP A 487 33.53 -7.79 14.44
N VAL A 488 34.55 -8.63 14.42
CA VAL A 488 35.49 -8.83 15.53
C VAL A 488 36.89 -9.00 14.98
N LEU A 489 37.86 -8.39 15.64
CA LEU A 489 39.29 -8.49 15.36
C LEU A 489 40.06 -8.65 16.67
N THR A 490 41.30 -9.13 16.59
CA THR A 490 42.21 -9.14 17.74
C THR A 490 43.63 -8.72 17.34
N PRO A 491 44.40 -8.05 18.21
CA PRO A 491 45.81 -7.79 17.98
C PRO A 491 46.63 -9.07 17.74
N GLN A 492 47.58 -9.01 16.81
CA GLN A 492 48.55 -10.08 16.60
C GLN A 492 49.48 -10.24 17.83
N PRO A 493 49.94 -11.46 18.17
CA PRO A 493 49.82 -12.72 17.43
C PRO A 493 48.58 -13.56 17.79
N ASN A 494 47.65 -13.03 18.59
CA ASN A 494 46.45 -13.77 18.95
C ASN A 494 45.49 -13.90 17.76
N SER A 495 44.54 -14.82 17.87
CA SER A 495 43.50 -15.02 16.86
C SER A 495 42.19 -15.43 17.51
N ILE A 496 41.09 -15.17 16.80
CA ILE A 496 39.75 -15.63 17.17
C ILE A 496 39.46 -16.91 16.35
N PRO A 497 38.99 -18.02 16.98
CA PRO A 497 38.56 -19.22 16.26
C PRO A 497 37.56 -18.89 15.15
N THR A 498 37.79 -19.42 13.96
CA THR A 498 37.00 -19.10 12.76
C THR A 498 35.58 -19.65 12.80
N ASP A 499 35.28 -20.60 13.70
CA ASP A 499 33.94 -21.10 13.96
C ASP A 499 33.09 -20.16 14.84
N GLY A 500 33.69 -19.08 15.38
CA GLY A 500 33.01 -18.10 16.23
C GLY A 500 32.78 -18.57 17.65
N SER A 501 33.29 -19.73 18.05
CA SER A 501 32.99 -20.40 19.33
C SER A 501 33.35 -19.60 20.59
N THR A 502 34.24 -18.61 20.47
CA THR A 502 34.64 -17.73 21.58
C THR A 502 33.95 -16.36 21.56
N ILE A 503 33.06 -16.12 20.60
CA ILE A 503 32.22 -14.93 20.53
C ILE A 503 30.85 -15.28 21.13
N ASN A 504 30.41 -14.56 22.16
CA ASN A 504 29.14 -14.79 22.83
C ASN A 504 28.19 -13.63 22.56
N VAL A 505 26.94 -13.95 22.24
CA VAL A 505 25.84 -12.99 22.08
C VAL A 505 25.00 -12.98 23.34
N TRP A 506 24.73 -11.79 23.85
CA TRP A 506 23.95 -11.56 25.06
C TRP A 506 22.74 -10.69 24.74
N VAL A 507 21.55 -11.09 25.20
CA VAL A 507 20.37 -10.22 25.17
C VAL A 507 19.85 -10.06 26.60
N ASP A 508 19.70 -8.83 27.05
CA ASP A 508 19.30 -8.46 28.43
C ASP A 508 20.14 -9.16 29.51
N GLY A 509 21.44 -9.30 29.24
CA GLY A 509 22.39 -9.95 30.12
C GLY A 509 22.35 -11.48 30.10
N ILE A 510 21.55 -12.10 29.24
CA ILE A 510 21.46 -13.55 29.07
C ILE A 510 22.28 -13.98 27.86
N ASN A 511 23.22 -14.91 28.03
CA ASN A 511 23.96 -15.51 26.90
C ASN A 511 23.04 -16.43 26.10
N ILE A 512 22.92 -16.17 24.81
CA ILE A 512 21.97 -16.86 23.90
C ILE A 512 22.68 -17.67 22.82
N GLY A 513 24.02 -17.73 22.84
CA GLY A 513 24.82 -18.54 21.94
C GLY A 513 25.98 -17.76 21.32
N HIS A 514 26.53 -18.31 20.24
CA HIS A 514 27.63 -17.73 19.49
C HIS A 514 27.26 -17.53 18.01
N PRO A 515 27.82 -16.51 17.33
CA PRO A 515 27.57 -16.26 15.92
C PRO A 515 28.28 -17.31 15.04
N THR A 516 27.83 -17.41 13.79
CA THR A 516 28.68 -17.90 12.70
C THR A 516 29.69 -16.80 12.37
N TYR A 517 30.96 -17.14 12.18
CA TYR A 517 32.05 -16.18 12.00
C TYR A 517 32.93 -16.56 10.81
N ASN A 518 33.98 -15.78 10.53
CA ASN A 518 34.93 -15.96 9.44
C ASN A 518 34.40 -15.61 8.04
N ILE A 519 33.65 -14.51 7.96
CA ILE A 519 33.16 -13.96 6.68
C ILE A 519 34.04 -12.76 6.29
N TYR A 520 34.55 -12.79 5.06
CA TYR A 520 35.40 -11.73 4.52
C TYR A 520 34.59 -10.46 4.23
N ARG A 521 35.08 -9.31 4.70
CA ARG A 521 34.58 -7.99 4.32
C ARG A 521 35.75 -7.08 3.91
N PRO A 522 35.80 -6.63 2.65
CA PRO A 522 36.96 -5.92 2.12
C PRO A 522 37.19 -4.55 2.77
N ASP A 523 36.13 -3.88 3.24
CA ASP A 523 36.23 -2.62 3.98
C ASP A 523 36.99 -2.82 5.32
N ILE A 524 36.65 -3.85 6.09
CA ILE A 524 37.32 -4.15 7.36
C ILE A 524 38.76 -4.60 7.15
N ALA A 525 38.99 -5.50 6.18
CA ALA A 525 40.34 -5.96 5.85
C ALA A 525 41.26 -4.80 5.44
N THR A 526 40.73 -3.84 4.67
CA THR A 526 41.47 -2.64 4.22
C THR A 526 41.72 -1.67 5.37
N LEU A 527 40.75 -1.50 6.27
CA LEU A 527 40.85 -0.58 7.41
C LEU A 527 41.79 -1.11 8.52
N PHE A 528 41.90 -2.43 8.67
CA PHE A 528 42.64 -3.07 9.76
C PHE A 528 43.61 -4.17 9.29
N PRO A 529 44.53 -3.89 8.35
CA PRO A 529 45.38 -4.91 7.71
C PRO A 529 46.41 -5.56 8.65
N GLY A 530 46.67 -4.95 9.82
CA GLY A 530 47.62 -5.44 10.82
C GLY A 530 47.00 -6.28 11.94
N TYR A 531 45.68 -6.44 11.94
CA TYR A 531 44.97 -7.21 12.96
C TYR A 531 44.69 -8.64 12.49
N ALA A 532 44.70 -9.58 13.43
CA ALA A 532 44.26 -10.94 13.17
C ALA A 532 42.78 -10.98 12.82
N ASN A 533 42.40 -11.99 12.03
CA ASN A 533 41.04 -12.20 11.53
C ASN A 533 40.52 -11.11 10.56
N SER A 534 41.37 -10.18 10.10
CA SER A 534 40.99 -9.16 9.10
C SER A 534 40.41 -9.74 7.80
N ASP A 535 40.89 -10.91 7.35
CA ASP A 535 40.37 -11.64 6.19
C ASP A 535 39.10 -12.48 6.48
N GLY A 536 38.52 -12.38 7.67
CA GLY A 536 37.36 -13.14 8.12
C GLY A 536 36.64 -12.47 9.30
N ALA A 537 36.60 -11.13 9.31
CA ALA A 537 36.26 -10.38 10.51
C ALA A 537 34.77 -10.40 10.85
N VAL A 538 33.90 -10.80 9.93
CA VAL A 538 32.45 -10.67 10.09
C VAL A 538 31.81 -11.95 10.59
N GLY A 539 30.83 -11.80 11.47
CA GLY A 539 29.92 -12.85 11.86
C GLY A 539 28.46 -12.40 11.87
N TYR A 540 27.56 -13.37 11.94
CA TYR A 540 26.14 -13.14 12.14
C TYR A 540 25.55 -14.13 13.14
N PHE A 541 24.52 -13.67 13.84
CA PHE A 541 23.72 -14.47 14.75
C PHE A 541 22.24 -14.34 14.38
N TYR A 542 21.52 -15.46 14.30
CA TYR A 542 20.08 -15.44 14.14
C TYR A 542 19.43 -15.25 15.52
N LEU A 543 18.95 -14.04 15.77
CA LEU A 543 18.15 -13.71 16.94
C LEU A 543 16.68 -14.02 16.64
N ASP A 544 16.12 -14.97 17.38
CA ASP A 544 14.68 -15.18 17.42
C ASP A 544 14.05 -14.14 18.37
N THR A 545 13.66 -12.98 17.82
CA THR A 545 13.09 -11.91 18.65
C THR A 545 11.72 -12.30 19.21
N THR A 546 11.06 -13.34 18.67
CA THR A 546 9.75 -13.81 19.15
C THR A 546 9.80 -14.42 20.54
N GLN A 547 11.00 -14.72 21.04
CA GLN A 547 11.24 -15.21 22.40
C GLN A 547 11.27 -14.11 23.46
N TYR A 548 11.26 -12.85 23.04
CA TYR A 548 11.33 -11.68 23.91
C TYR A 548 10.02 -10.90 23.87
N GLU A 549 9.73 -10.18 24.94
CA GLU A 549 8.56 -9.29 25.01
C GLU A 549 8.69 -8.16 23.98
N ASN A 550 7.56 -7.53 23.62
CA ASN A 550 7.63 -6.32 22.81
C ASN A 550 8.05 -5.16 23.72
N GLY A 551 9.06 -4.40 23.33
CA GLY A 551 9.64 -3.36 24.17
C GLY A 551 11.10 -3.11 23.86
N VAL A 552 11.76 -2.31 24.69
CA VAL A 552 13.19 -2.01 24.55
C VAL A 552 14.02 -3.11 25.20
N HIS A 553 14.99 -3.62 24.46
CA HIS A 553 15.94 -4.66 24.84
C HIS A 553 17.37 -4.17 24.63
N THR A 554 18.31 -4.91 25.20
CA THR A 554 19.75 -4.71 24.99
C THR A 554 20.36 -5.93 24.34
N ILE A 555 21.26 -5.73 23.37
CA ILE A 555 22.09 -6.80 22.81
C ILE A 555 23.56 -6.42 22.91
N GLN A 556 24.43 -7.38 23.21
CA GLN A 556 25.87 -7.20 23.34
C GLN A 556 26.60 -8.44 22.82
N TRP A 557 27.79 -8.23 22.24
CA TRP A 557 28.72 -9.31 21.94
C TRP A 557 29.93 -9.21 22.85
N THR A 558 30.42 -10.34 23.33
CA THR A 558 31.72 -10.45 24.00
C THR A 558 32.58 -11.48 23.30
N VAL A 559 33.89 -11.28 23.25
CA VAL A 559 34.79 -12.21 22.57
C VAL A 559 35.99 -12.51 23.45
N THR A 560 36.47 -13.76 23.38
CA THR A 560 37.74 -14.18 23.97
C THR A 560 38.69 -14.64 22.86
N ASP A 561 39.91 -14.11 22.83
CA ASP A 561 40.93 -14.51 21.85
C ASP A 561 41.77 -15.73 22.30
N SER A 562 42.66 -16.23 21.43
CA SER A 562 43.56 -17.33 21.74
C SER A 562 44.57 -17.04 22.86
N GLY A 563 44.74 -15.77 23.23
CA GLY A 563 45.57 -15.31 24.35
C GLY A 563 44.80 -15.23 25.67
N SER A 564 43.51 -15.62 25.69
CA SER A 564 42.59 -15.48 26.83
C SER A 564 42.23 -14.03 27.20
N ASN A 565 42.48 -13.07 26.31
CA ASN A 565 41.98 -11.70 26.49
C ASN A 565 40.50 -11.66 26.13
N THR A 566 39.68 -11.00 26.95
CA THR A 566 38.22 -10.95 26.77
C THR A 566 37.72 -9.51 26.84
N ASP A 567 36.92 -9.09 25.86
CA ASP A 567 36.28 -7.78 25.86
C ASP A 567 34.89 -7.79 25.20
N GLY A 568 34.11 -6.74 25.45
CA GLY A 568 32.83 -6.46 24.82
C GLY A 568 32.99 -5.61 23.57
N ILE A 569 32.48 -6.08 22.44
CA ILE A 569 32.70 -5.41 21.14
C ILE A 569 31.52 -4.53 20.72
N GLY A 570 30.86 -3.97 21.72
CA GLY A 570 29.70 -3.11 21.58
C GLY A 570 28.42 -3.70 22.12
N SER A 571 27.53 -2.78 22.49
CA SER A 571 26.15 -3.06 22.88
C SER A 571 25.21 -2.10 22.14
N ARG A 572 23.95 -2.52 22.01
CA ARG A 572 22.87 -1.72 21.43
C ARG A 572 21.63 -1.81 22.29
N TYR A 573 20.96 -0.68 22.47
CA TYR A 573 19.54 -0.72 22.78
C TYR A 573 18.78 -0.86 21.46
N PHE A 574 17.72 -1.65 21.46
CA PHE A 574 16.86 -1.85 20.30
C PHE A 574 15.46 -2.20 20.77
N THR A 575 14.46 -1.98 19.93
CA THR A 575 13.08 -2.30 20.25
C THR A 575 12.69 -3.59 19.57
N ILE A 576 12.27 -4.58 20.36
CA ILE A 576 11.60 -5.76 19.83
C ILE A 576 10.15 -5.41 19.60
N GLN A 577 9.69 -5.58 18.37
CA GLN A 577 8.31 -5.32 17.99
C GLN A 577 7.78 -6.49 17.16
N ASN A 578 7.37 -7.53 17.85
CA ASN A 578 6.66 -8.70 17.32
C ASN A 578 5.13 -8.46 17.29
N THR A 579 4.68 -7.29 16.84
CA THR A 579 3.25 -6.98 16.65
C THR A 579 2.82 -7.28 15.22
N GLY A 580 1.66 -7.92 15.06
CA GLY A 580 1.02 -8.17 13.76
C GLY A 580 0.70 -6.89 12.99
N SER A 581 1.56 -6.55 12.03
CA SER A 581 1.30 -6.00 10.69
C SER A 581 2.60 -5.40 10.15
N PRO A 582 3.15 -5.83 8.98
CA PRO A 582 4.23 -5.07 8.37
C PRO A 582 3.64 -3.90 7.56
N MET A 583 3.92 -2.69 8.03
CA MET A 583 4.07 -1.54 7.14
C MET A 583 5.18 -1.82 6.15
N SER A 584 4.83 -1.58 4.89
CA SER A 584 5.68 -1.57 3.71
C SER A 584 6.85 -0.61 3.88
N GLY A 585 8.06 -1.16 3.88
CA GLY A 585 9.28 -0.37 4.03
C GLY A 585 10.54 -1.06 3.49
N MET A 586 10.44 -1.88 2.44
CA MET A 586 11.58 -2.24 1.58
C MET A 586 11.07 -2.89 0.29
N GLN A 587 10.56 -2.04 -0.62
CA GLN A 587 10.44 -2.40 -2.03
C GLN A 587 10.81 -1.18 -2.88
N VAL A 588 12.07 -0.78 -2.78
CA VAL A 588 12.77 -0.20 -3.92
C VAL A 588 13.67 -1.32 -4.45
N ALA A 589 13.45 -1.71 -5.71
CA ALA A 589 13.94 -2.90 -6.41
C ALA A 589 13.18 -4.19 -6.02
N TYR A 590 12.42 -4.86 -6.88
CA TYR A 590 12.71 -5.22 -8.26
C TYR A 590 11.44 -5.27 -9.10
N SER A 591 11.10 -4.15 -9.73
CA SER A 591 10.36 -4.13 -10.99
C SER A 591 11.31 -4.51 -12.14
N LYS A 592 11.63 -5.79 -12.27
CA LYS A 592 12.22 -6.40 -13.49
C LYS A 592 11.97 -7.90 -13.50
N MET A 593 10.76 -8.36 -13.78
CA MET A 593 10.47 -9.64 -14.43
C MET A 593 9.08 -9.59 -15.08
N GLU A 594 8.93 -8.78 -16.13
CA GLU A 594 7.99 -9.13 -17.20
C GLU A 594 8.57 -10.31 -17.97
N GLY A 595 7.73 -11.32 -18.21
CA GLY A 595 8.04 -12.43 -19.11
C GLY A 595 7.80 -13.81 -18.50
N ASN A 596 6.53 -14.20 -18.33
CA ASN A 596 5.99 -15.52 -18.69
C ASN A 596 4.55 -15.68 -18.18
N LYS A 597 3.58 -15.76 -19.09
CA LYS A 597 2.19 -16.12 -18.79
C LYS A 597 2.13 -17.57 -18.27
N LYS A 598 1.89 -17.78 -16.97
CA LYS A 598 1.30 -19.02 -16.46
C LYS A 598 -0.22 -18.87 -16.47
N LYS A 599 -0.94 -19.82 -17.09
CA LYS A 599 -2.40 -19.90 -16.99
C LYS A 599 -2.77 -20.19 -15.54
N TYR A 600 -3.58 -19.34 -14.92
CA TYR A 600 -4.20 -19.61 -13.63
C TYR A 600 -5.63 -20.12 -13.88
N TYR A 601 -6.04 -21.18 -13.19
CA TYR A 601 -7.42 -21.68 -13.22
C TYR A 601 -8.36 -20.66 -12.56
N GLN A 602 -9.59 -20.51 -13.07
CA GLN A 602 -10.67 -19.77 -12.40
C GLN A 602 -11.48 -20.69 -11.48
N LEU A 603 -12.09 -20.16 -10.41
CA LEU A 603 -12.70 -20.97 -9.34
C LEU A 603 -13.80 -21.94 -9.81
N PHE A 604 -14.59 -21.54 -10.82
CA PHE A 604 -15.61 -22.40 -11.44
C PHE A 604 -14.98 -23.56 -12.23
N GLN A 605 -13.81 -23.36 -12.85
CA GLN A 605 -13.09 -24.41 -13.57
C GLN A 605 -12.58 -25.48 -12.61
N ILE A 606 -12.16 -25.10 -11.40
CA ILE A 606 -11.79 -26.06 -10.35
C ILE A 606 -13.03 -26.78 -9.81
N SER A 607 -14.20 -26.14 -9.75
CA SER A 607 -15.42 -26.77 -9.23
C SER A 607 -15.83 -28.04 -10.01
N GLU A 608 -15.55 -28.07 -11.31
CA GLU A 608 -15.83 -29.18 -12.24
C GLU A 608 -14.75 -30.29 -12.22
N ILE A 609 -13.59 -30.06 -11.61
CA ILE A 609 -12.54 -31.07 -11.47
C ILE A 609 -13.01 -32.14 -10.47
N PRO A 610 -12.99 -33.44 -10.82
CA PRO A 610 -13.49 -34.50 -9.96
C PRO A 610 -12.66 -34.62 -8.67
N ILE A 611 -13.36 -34.75 -7.54
CA ILE A 611 -12.78 -35.21 -6.28
C ILE A 611 -12.80 -36.74 -6.34
N ILE A 612 -11.67 -37.34 -6.71
CA ILE A 612 -11.52 -38.79 -6.71
C ILE A 612 -11.22 -39.23 -5.28
N ASP A 613 -11.72 -40.39 -4.84
CA ASP A 613 -11.43 -40.95 -3.50
C ASP A 613 -9.92 -40.99 -3.26
N TRP A 614 -9.45 -40.01 -2.50
CA TRP A 614 -8.04 -39.82 -2.24
C TRP A 614 -7.60 -40.75 -1.13
N GLU A 615 -6.43 -41.36 -1.30
CA GLU A 615 -5.69 -41.94 -0.19
C GLU A 615 -5.53 -40.89 0.94
N PRO A 616 -5.59 -41.31 2.21
CA PRO A 616 -5.38 -40.43 3.34
C PRO A 616 -4.08 -39.63 3.22
N ILE A 617 -4.11 -38.33 3.55
CA ILE A 617 -2.91 -37.48 3.52
C ILE A 617 -2.10 -37.66 4.81
N LYS A 618 -0.78 -37.49 4.73
CA LYS A 618 0.06 -37.47 5.93
C LYS A 618 0.39 -36.04 6.29
N ILE A 619 0.24 -35.70 7.56
CA ILE A 619 0.56 -34.36 8.06
C ILE A 619 1.53 -34.44 9.21
N LYS A 620 2.40 -33.45 9.31
CA LYS A 620 3.26 -33.20 10.47
C LYS A 620 2.92 -31.81 11.00
N LYS A 621 2.68 -31.71 12.30
CA LYS A 621 2.33 -30.45 12.97
C LYS A 621 3.13 -30.27 14.25
N GLY A 622 3.64 -29.06 14.47
CA GLY A 622 4.33 -28.71 15.70
C GLY A 622 5.47 -27.71 15.48
N PHE A 623 6.22 -27.43 16.55
CA PHE A 623 7.27 -26.41 16.58
C PHE A 623 8.69 -26.98 16.35
N ARG A 624 8.81 -28.29 16.11
CA ARG A 624 10.08 -29.03 16.09
C ARG A 624 10.14 -30.03 14.94
N GLU A 625 11.33 -30.25 14.39
CA GLU A 625 11.55 -31.18 13.27
C GLU A 625 11.37 -32.67 13.63
N ASP A 626 11.26 -33.04 14.91
CA ASP A 626 11.07 -34.42 15.39
C ASP A 626 9.59 -34.89 15.40
N CYS A 627 8.66 -33.99 15.05
CA CYS A 627 7.23 -34.31 15.02
C CYS A 627 6.93 -35.43 14.02
N GLN A 628 6.19 -36.45 14.45
CA GLN A 628 5.87 -37.60 13.62
C GLN A 628 4.70 -37.30 12.68
N TYR A 629 4.72 -37.89 11.48
CA TYR A 629 3.57 -37.82 10.59
C TYR A 629 2.36 -38.52 11.19
N ARG A 630 1.19 -37.93 10.94
CA ARG A 630 -0.10 -38.48 11.27
C ARG A 630 -0.94 -38.56 10.01
N VAL A 631 -1.68 -39.65 9.88
CA VAL A 631 -2.61 -39.84 8.77
C VAL A 631 -3.90 -39.05 9.05
N VAL A 632 -4.35 -38.27 8.07
CA VAL A 632 -5.62 -37.54 8.09
C VAL A 632 -6.49 -38.09 6.97
N ASN A 633 -7.66 -38.61 7.35
CA ASN A 633 -8.64 -39.13 6.40
C ASN A 633 -9.51 -37.99 5.87
N ILE A 634 -10.01 -38.17 4.65
CA ILE A 634 -11.00 -37.27 4.05
C ILE A 634 -12.33 -37.43 4.78
N ASP A 635 -13.05 -36.34 5.02
CA ASP A 635 -14.37 -36.40 5.64
C ASP A 635 -15.50 -36.68 4.64
N GLU A 636 -16.73 -36.83 5.15
CA GLU A 636 -17.93 -37.11 4.36
C GLU A 636 -18.27 -36.00 3.35
N SER A 637 -17.70 -34.79 3.49
CA SER A 637 -17.82 -33.67 2.55
C SER A 637 -16.67 -33.61 1.54
N SER A 638 -15.82 -34.64 1.52
CA SER A 638 -14.63 -34.73 0.68
C SER A 638 -13.59 -33.62 0.95
N ILE A 639 -13.43 -33.23 2.22
CA ILE A 639 -12.45 -32.22 2.68
C ILE A 639 -11.53 -32.84 3.74
N PHE A 640 -10.23 -32.49 3.68
CA PHE A 640 -9.30 -32.81 4.76
C PHE A 640 -9.25 -31.66 5.78
N ASN A 641 -9.68 -31.94 7.01
CA ASN A 641 -9.69 -30.94 8.08
C ASN A 641 -8.48 -31.08 9.00
N ILE A 642 -7.69 -30.01 9.11
CA ILE A 642 -6.46 -29.98 9.91
C ILE A 642 -6.58 -28.87 10.95
N LYS A 643 -6.30 -29.20 12.21
CA LYS A 643 -6.34 -28.23 13.31
C LYS A 643 -4.94 -28.05 13.92
N ILE A 644 -4.50 -26.78 13.92
CA ILE A 644 -3.23 -26.33 14.48
C ILE A 644 -3.44 -25.14 15.41
N LYS A 645 -2.47 -24.87 16.28
CA LYS A 645 -2.43 -23.65 17.10
C LYS A 645 -1.64 -22.57 16.38
N GLU A 646 -1.93 -21.31 16.70
CA GLU A 646 -1.18 -20.16 16.23
C GLU A 646 0.35 -20.41 16.37
N LEU A 647 1.09 -20.18 15.29
CA LEU A 647 2.54 -20.38 15.12
C LEU A 647 3.05 -21.82 14.90
N GLU A 648 2.18 -22.84 14.86
CA GLU A 648 2.61 -24.22 14.54
C GLU A 648 2.97 -24.37 13.05
N LEU A 649 4.13 -24.97 12.74
CA LEU A 649 4.44 -25.39 11.37
C LEU A 649 3.55 -26.58 11.00
N ILE A 650 2.96 -26.52 9.81
CA ILE A 650 2.27 -27.64 9.18
C ILE A 650 3.03 -28.06 7.92
N GLU A 651 3.29 -29.37 7.82
CA GLU A 651 3.76 -30.03 6.60
C GLU A 651 2.70 -31.06 6.19
N VAL A 652 2.32 -31.06 4.92
CA VAL A 652 1.31 -31.95 4.33
C VAL A 652 1.91 -32.67 3.13
N GLU A 653 1.97 -34.00 3.19
CA GLU A 653 2.31 -34.87 2.07
C GLU A 653 1.03 -35.11 1.25
N LEU A 654 0.99 -34.54 0.05
CA LEU A 654 -0.21 -34.50 -0.78
C LEU A 654 -0.37 -35.76 -1.64
N SER A 655 0.76 -36.35 -2.08
CA SER A 655 0.80 -37.55 -2.91
C SER A 655 2.04 -38.38 -2.56
N ASN A 656 1.93 -39.71 -2.66
CA ASN A 656 3.07 -40.63 -2.47
C ASN A 656 3.93 -40.77 -3.74
N GLU A 657 3.51 -40.16 -4.87
CA GLU A 657 4.25 -40.12 -6.13
C GLU A 657 4.68 -38.68 -6.47
N SER A 658 5.84 -38.50 -7.11
CA SER A 658 6.25 -37.21 -7.64
C SER A 658 5.39 -36.85 -8.85
N GLN A 659 4.46 -35.90 -8.68
CA GLN A 659 3.55 -35.43 -9.73
C GLN A 659 3.53 -33.89 -9.78
N LEU A 660 3.01 -33.34 -10.88
CA LEU A 660 2.83 -31.90 -11.01
C LEU A 660 1.61 -31.49 -10.18
N ILE A 661 1.87 -30.81 -9.06
CA ILE A 661 0.82 -30.29 -8.18
C ILE A 661 0.81 -28.77 -8.25
N GLU A 662 -0.38 -28.20 -8.40
CA GLU A 662 -0.62 -26.77 -8.27
C GLU A 662 -1.44 -26.53 -7.01
N GLY A 663 -1.04 -25.54 -6.21
CA GLY A 663 -1.74 -25.22 -4.96
C GLY A 663 -2.28 -23.80 -4.97
N TYR A 664 -3.46 -23.64 -4.41
CA TYR A 664 -4.18 -22.37 -4.32
C TYR A 664 -4.84 -22.23 -2.95
N THR A 665 -4.96 -20.99 -2.47
CA THR A 665 -5.81 -20.66 -1.32
C THR A 665 -7.17 -20.19 -1.83
N ILE A 666 -8.25 -20.69 -1.25
CA ILE A 666 -9.59 -20.20 -1.49
C ILE A 666 -9.91 -19.13 -0.44
N VAL A 667 -10.10 -17.90 -0.90
CA VAL A 667 -10.55 -16.78 -0.06
C VAL A 667 -11.85 -16.26 -0.67
N GLY A 668 -12.98 -16.53 0.00
CA GLY A 668 -14.31 -16.33 -0.59
C GLY A 668 -14.50 -17.22 -1.82
N ASN A 669 -14.91 -16.63 -2.95
CA ASN A 669 -15.09 -17.31 -4.24
C ASN A 669 -13.88 -17.15 -5.19
N GLN A 670 -12.71 -16.79 -4.69
CA GLN A 670 -11.51 -16.57 -5.50
C GLN A 670 -10.35 -17.50 -5.13
N LEU A 671 -9.63 -17.94 -6.17
CA LEU A 671 -8.37 -18.66 -6.05
C LEU A 671 -7.27 -17.62 -5.96
N ARG A 672 -6.54 -17.68 -4.87
CA ARG A 672 -5.34 -16.88 -4.67
C ARG A 672 -4.14 -17.82 -4.66
N PRO A 673 -2.93 -17.30 -4.90
CA PRO A 673 -1.72 -18.05 -4.60
C PRO A 673 -1.75 -18.62 -3.17
N LEU A 674 -0.98 -19.69 -2.94
CA LEU A 674 -0.78 -20.19 -1.58
C LEU A 674 -0.24 -19.06 -0.66
N PRO A 675 -0.53 -19.09 0.64
CA PRO A 675 -0.25 -17.96 1.53
C PRO A 675 1.23 -17.65 1.57
N ILE A 676 1.57 -16.38 1.78
CA ILE A 676 2.97 -15.96 1.97
C ILE A 676 3.57 -16.72 3.16
N GLY A 677 4.79 -17.23 3.01
CA GLY A 677 5.46 -18.10 3.99
C GLY A 677 5.10 -19.59 3.86
N SER A 678 4.28 -19.96 2.86
CA SER A 678 4.09 -21.36 2.49
C SER A 678 4.99 -21.78 1.32
N THR A 679 5.27 -23.08 1.20
CA THR A 679 6.08 -23.66 0.11
C THR A 679 5.41 -24.93 -0.38
N LEU A 680 5.21 -25.07 -1.69
CA LEU A 680 4.79 -26.31 -2.33
C LEU A 680 5.98 -26.88 -3.12
N ASP A 681 6.52 -28.00 -2.67
CA ASP A 681 7.60 -28.71 -3.35
C ASP A 681 7.04 -29.86 -4.18
N ASN A 682 7.00 -29.65 -5.50
CA ASN A 682 6.52 -30.65 -6.46
C ASN A 682 7.48 -31.83 -6.67
N LYS A 683 8.74 -31.75 -6.20
CA LYS A 683 9.64 -32.91 -6.25
C LYS A 683 9.26 -33.96 -5.20
N THR A 684 8.85 -33.48 -4.03
CA THR A 684 8.48 -34.32 -2.88
C THR A 684 6.98 -34.41 -2.64
N SER A 685 6.17 -33.71 -3.45
CA SER A 685 4.71 -33.61 -3.33
C SER A 685 4.26 -33.12 -1.95
N LYS A 686 5.00 -32.16 -1.37
CA LYS A 686 4.80 -31.65 -0.01
C LYS A 686 4.48 -30.17 0.04
N PHE A 687 3.51 -29.83 0.86
CA PHE A 687 3.15 -28.46 1.20
C PHE A 687 3.56 -28.12 2.63
N TYR A 688 4.28 -27.01 2.80
CA TYR A 688 4.74 -26.49 4.07
C TYR A 688 4.11 -25.14 4.33
N TRP A 689 3.69 -24.88 5.56
CA TRP A 689 3.22 -23.56 5.95
C TRP A 689 3.39 -23.33 7.45
N GLN A 690 4.03 -22.21 7.84
CA GLN A 690 4.06 -21.76 9.23
C GLN A 690 3.36 -20.39 9.31
N PRO A 691 2.09 -20.34 9.74
CA PRO A 691 1.33 -19.10 9.84
C PRO A 691 1.89 -18.20 10.95
N GLY A 692 2.09 -16.91 10.63
CA GLY A 692 2.61 -15.92 11.58
C GLY A 692 1.59 -15.52 12.67
N PRO A 693 2.01 -14.73 13.67
CA PRO A 693 1.11 -14.23 14.71
C PRO A 693 -0.06 -13.43 14.11
N GLY A 694 -1.28 -13.64 14.61
CA GLY A 694 -2.52 -13.03 14.11
C GLY A 694 -3.29 -13.87 13.07
N PHE A 695 -2.69 -14.95 12.56
CA PHE A 695 -3.38 -15.87 11.64
C PHE A 695 -4.25 -16.85 12.44
N VAL A 696 -5.48 -16.45 12.74
CA VAL A 696 -6.50 -17.27 13.41
C VAL A 696 -7.73 -17.43 12.51
N GLY A 697 -8.41 -18.57 12.60
CA GLY A 697 -9.58 -18.86 11.75
C GLY A 697 -9.36 -20.03 10.79
N TYR A 698 -10.16 -20.08 9.72
CA TYR A 698 -10.18 -21.19 8.76
C TYR A 698 -9.53 -20.78 7.46
N TYR A 699 -8.60 -21.60 6.97
CA TYR A 699 -7.85 -21.38 5.73
C TYR A 699 -8.10 -22.54 4.79
N HIS A 700 -8.66 -22.23 3.62
CA HIS A 700 -9.09 -23.23 2.67
C HIS A 700 -8.04 -23.31 1.56
N PHE A 701 -7.52 -24.50 1.32
CA PHE A 701 -6.57 -24.78 0.26
C PHE A 701 -7.15 -25.78 -0.72
N VAL A 702 -6.87 -25.57 -2.00
CA VAL A 702 -7.13 -26.55 -3.05
C VAL A 702 -5.84 -26.87 -3.78
N PHE A 703 -5.54 -28.16 -3.87
CA PHE A 703 -4.40 -28.67 -4.61
C PHE A 703 -4.91 -29.47 -5.81
N ILE A 704 -4.47 -29.10 -7.00
CA ILE A 704 -4.81 -29.79 -8.26
C ILE A 704 -3.61 -30.66 -8.63
N GLU A 705 -3.85 -31.95 -8.81
CA GLU A 705 -2.85 -32.89 -9.32
C GLU A 705 -3.21 -33.23 -10.76
N THR A 706 -2.18 -33.28 -11.61
CA THR A 706 -2.30 -33.82 -12.97
C THR A 706 -1.48 -35.09 -13.05
N ASP A 707 -2.13 -36.21 -13.30
CA ASP A 707 -1.45 -37.49 -13.42
C ASP A 707 -0.66 -37.60 -14.73
N LYS A 708 0.11 -38.69 -14.85
CA LYS A 708 0.99 -38.96 -16.00
C LYS A 708 0.21 -39.13 -17.32
N ASP A 709 -1.09 -39.40 -17.25
CA ASP A 709 -2.00 -39.56 -18.39
C ASP A 709 -2.79 -38.26 -18.70
N GLY A 710 -2.51 -37.17 -17.97
CA GLY A 710 -3.11 -35.85 -18.18
C GLY A 710 -4.48 -35.66 -17.53
N LYS A 711 -4.91 -36.59 -16.66
CA LYS A 711 -6.17 -36.47 -15.93
C LYS A 711 -5.96 -35.60 -14.70
N VAL A 712 -6.89 -34.66 -14.49
CA VAL A 712 -6.86 -33.73 -13.37
C VAL A 712 -7.79 -34.15 -12.25
N SER A 713 -7.31 -34.05 -11.02
CA SER A 713 -8.09 -34.27 -9.79
C SER A 713 -7.73 -33.21 -8.74
N LYS A 714 -8.61 -32.96 -7.75
CA LYS A 714 -8.37 -31.93 -6.73
C LYS A 714 -8.51 -32.44 -5.29
N LYS A 715 -7.69 -31.92 -4.38
CA LYS A 715 -7.78 -32.10 -2.92
C LYS A 715 -8.14 -30.79 -2.25
N ASN A 716 -9.19 -30.80 -1.42
CA ASN A 716 -9.55 -29.66 -0.59
C ASN A 716 -9.04 -29.89 0.84
N ILE A 717 -8.32 -28.92 1.38
CA ILE A 717 -7.76 -28.97 2.74
C ILE A 717 -8.18 -27.71 3.49
N ILE A 718 -8.81 -27.86 4.65
CA ILE A 718 -9.11 -26.75 5.55
C ILE A 718 -8.18 -26.82 6.75
N VAL A 719 -7.35 -25.79 6.93
CA VAL A 719 -6.53 -25.61 8.13
C VAL A 719 -7.21 -24.63 9.07
N ARG A 720 -7.65 -25.10 10.23
CA ARG A 720 -8.15 -24.26 11.32
C ARG A 720 -7.03 -23.91 12.28
N ILE A 721 -6.78 -22.62 12.45
CA ILE A 721 -5.77 -22.09 13.37
C ILE A 721 -6.47 -21.48 14.58
N GLU A 722 -6.15 -21.97 15.78
CA GLU A 722 -6.73 -21.47 17.03
C GLU A 722 -5.78 -20.50 17.76
N PRO A 723 -6.30 -19.43 18.38
CA PRO A 723 -5.52 -18.49 19.18
C PRO A 723 -4.81 -19.19 20.35
N LYS A 724 -3.60 -18.75 20.69
CA LYS A 724 -2.86 -19.30 21.82
C LYS A 724 -3.07 -18.44 23.09
N PHE A 725 -3.99 -18.82 23.98
CA PHE A 725 -4.13 -18.20 25.31
C PHE A 725 -3.21 -18.85 26.37
N LEU A 726 -2.54 -18.02 27.18
CA LEU A 726 -1.88 -18.40 28.43
C LEU A 726 -2.92 -18.60 29.55
N LYS A 727 -2.91 -19.76 30.24
CA LYS A 727 -3.50 -19.91 31.58
C LYS A 727 -2.38 -20.11 32.60
N SER A 728 -2.28 -19.12 33.51
CA SER A 728 -1.86 -19.16 34.93
C SER A 728 -0.76 -20.13 35.38
N LYS A 729 0.20 -19.60 36.14
CA LYS A 729 0.86 -20.34 37.22
C LYS A 729 -0.22 -20.92 38.15
N GLN A 730 -0.30 -22.25 38.21
CA GLN A 730 -0.45 -23.00 39.45
C GLN A 730 0.91 -23.59 39.78
#